data_AF-A0A8H5P4Y3-F1
#
_entry.id   AF-A0A8H5P4Y3-F1
#
_cell.length_a   1.000
_cell.length_b   1.000
_cell.length_c   1.000
_cell.angle_alpha   90.00
_cell.angle_beta   90.00
_cell.angle_gamma   90.00
#
_symmetry.space_group_name_H-M   'P 1'
#
loop_
_entity.id
_entity.type
_entity.pdbx_description
1 polymer ?
#
loop_
_entity_poly.entity_id
_entity_poly.type
_entity_poly.pdbx_seq_one_letter_code
_entity_poly.pdbx_strand_id
1 'polypeptide(L)'
;MLLPRIPQSVRSGWSNCRPLLRRRLLQFPHHASPTRANAYRSIYVPPNYSRIQISSKEDTKRLYGLLQSYIEDPTRAKAVTEVVIDATPWIYAFTSKLPHYDELPTSMGYEELGDSSEIRLRRYARRLEMSDETADQVDKILSWKRREYEFELQKESEFAIAMIILLFSLCENISTLYLAEHLQQPVVDYMLKANYGQMKSPPLQRLKHVHFFAGAQSDERFYTAFDILGFTQLIHRLPALESVAMDGMCDYQADRTFFVPGTGNMKRLEITHCDISPSFLSVMISIPKALEEFKLSIGGLWTRDGADTSSEPFYIAKALSAHRNSLRVLDIDVDAGAGANALDWDVDNNYEEGEDDGTDWDMTDQLDSYGRDRLALDRKISTGHKMETGKEYAPTIGSLHDFPHLTHLSISIMPLLGEYDWWKPPFRSKEPPYRLEKPAPFRLVDMLPPSLEYLCLYGYTRGENPDVDEHIDELLAKKDDRLPNLKVIEGIDKRVRDIKDILHDMAVAGVDEDELYVRGEGFESGWKARKIKCDEAKPSCKRCLSSRRVCGGYQGTASLTCYRPNQLSARDQREGRAFQFFTEMVGPVLSGPTDSYFWTHLVMQFSHFEPTMRHAVLSISSLYEEFAKGSRITRQVCGSTFAVDHYNSAIKHVKSSSDEQMILVLCVLFICIECLQGDFDASMQHCRHGIMILNNSPRPEWMCQYLVPIFRRLRIMPFFFGGGKLPTPLPQLIGFETPMPAKFYDTREAQVVIDDLMVRILDCLHDGNDDRTALASLLDEWDSKMNDLEQELPPYATVDKYAICGLRFKHKMARIYVQQQSSHTEMWWDQHIDIFRDAVNLAEEAFLISTAPGQRRIPQSSFSFEMSWLPMLFFIVLKCRDLKLRQTALSLLAQLGTAKEGLFDVGTLYRVGRRLIELEHNISLGDTAELVSAVVPPEERRCFGIPIKHELEVIS
;
A
#
# COMPACT_ATOMS: atom_id res chain seq x y z
N MET A 1 -29.31 8.61 14.06
CA MET A 1 -29.79 8.10 15.37
C MET A 1 -29.99 6.60 15.26
N LEU A 2 -29.41 5.85 16.21
CA LEU A 2 -29.72 4.48 16.67
C LEU A 2 -29.41 3.27 15.74
N LEU A 3 -28.22 2.71 15.97
CA LEU A 3 -27.86 1.28 15.85
C LEU A 3 -28.84 0.37 16.63
N PRO A 4 -29.11 -0.88 16.19
CA PRO A 4 -29.13 -1.97 17.14
C PRO A 4 -27.67 -2.26 17.52
N ARG A 5 -27.36 -1.94 18.77
CA ARG A 5 -26.07 -2.14 19.42
C ARG A 5 -25.71 -3.62 19.40
N ILE A 6 -24.47 -3.95 19.03
CA ILE A 6 -23.78 -5.09 19.63
C ILE A 6 -23.81 -4.86 21.15
N PRO A 7 -24.24 -5.83 21.98
CA PRO A 7 -24.39 -5.62 23.42
C PRO A 7 -23.11 -5.06 24.06
N GLN A 8 -23.26 -4.02 24.88
CA GLN A 8 -22.16 -3.40 25.64
C GLN A 8 -21.43 -4.39 26.57
N SER A 9 -22.08 -5.50 26.92
CA SER A 9 -21.49 -6.56 27.76
C SER A 9 -20.36 -7.33 27.07
N VAL A 10 -20.33 -7.35 25.73
CA VAL A 10 -19.30 -8.04 24.97
C VAL A 10 -18.03 -7.17 24.93
N ARG A 11 -18.15 -5.85 24.69
CA ARG A 11 -17.00 -4.92 24.57
C ARG A 11 -16.30 -4.53 25.89
N SER A 12 -16.90 -4.78 27.06
CA SER A 12 -16.34 -4.32 28.33
C SER A 12 -15.10 -5.08 28.81
N GLY A 13 -14.73 -6.18 28.15
CA GLY A 13 -13.51 -6.95 28.45
C GLY A 13 -12.39 -6.85 27.41
N TRP A 14 -12.58 -6.06 26.34
CA TRP A 14 -11.85 -6.22 25.05
C TRP A 14 -10.54 -5.44 24.89
N SER A 15 -10.09 -4.68 25.89
CA SER A 15 -8.72 -4.13 25.90
C SER A 15 -8.45 -3.50 27.26
N ASN A 16 -7.25 -3.70 27.79
CA ASN A 16 -6.77 -2.89 28.91
C ASN A 16 -6.50 -1.44 28.46
N CYS A 17 -6.26 -1.20 27.15
CA CYS A 17 -5.84 0.10 26.62
C CYS A 17 -6.97 1.04 26.14
N ARG A 18 -8.04 0.58 25.46
CA ARG A 18 -9.07 1.52 24.95
C ARG A 18 -9.95 2.18 26.01
N PRO A 19 -10.25 1.56 27.18
CA PRO A 19 -10.85 2.27 28.30
C PRO A 19 -9.95 3.39 28.85
N LEU A 20 -8.61 3.27 28.75
CA LEU A 20 -7.63 4.28 29.18
C LEU A 20 -7.62 5.51 28.27
N LEU A 21 -7.96 5.37 26.99
CA LEU A 21 -8.18 6.51 26.07
C LEU A 21 -9.54 7.20 26.31
N ARG A 22 -10.51 6.52 26.93
CA ARG A 22 -11.85 7.09 27.23
C ARG A 22 -11.97 7.72 28.63
N ARG A 23 -11.03 7.50 29.55
CA ARG A 23 -11.07 8.09 30.91
C ARG A 23 -10.52 9.52 30.92
N ARG A 24 -11.48 10.46 31.01
CA ARG A 24 -11.38 11.93 31.20
C ARG A 24 -10.73 12.71 30.06
N LEU A 25 -11.60 13.04 29.12
CA LEU A 25 -11.56 14.18 28.20
C LEU A 25 -10.86 15.42 28.81
N LEU A 26 -10.05 16.09 28.00
CA LEU A 26 -9.85 17.54 28.06
C LEU A 26 -11.21 18.24 27.89
N GLN A 27 -12.05 18.24 28.93
CA GLN A 27 -13.16 19.18 29.03
C GLN A 27 -12.59 20.48 29.59
N PHE A 28 -12.16 21.37 28.69
CA PHE A 28 -12.23 22.78 29.04
C PHE A 28 -13.71 23.14 29.17
N PRO A 29 -14.13 23.84 30.24
CA PRO A 29 -15.47 24.41 30.28
C PRO A 29 -15.64 25.31 29.05
N HIS A 30 -16.76 25.14 28.34
CA HIS A 30 -17.18 26.01 27.24
C HIS A 30 -17.38 27.44 27.75
N HIS A 31 -16.30 28.22 27.89
CA HIS A 31 -16.40 29.65 28.14
C HIS A 31 -15.41 30.42 27.27
N ALA A 32 -16.01 31.07 26.27
CA ALA A 32 -15.53 32.22 25.50
C ALA A 32 -14.22 32.04 24.71
N SER A 33 -14.38 31.74 23.41
CA SER A 33 -13.46 32.27 22.40
C SER A 33 -13.44 33.80 22.54
N PRO A 34 -12.29 34.46 22.77
CA PRO A 34 -12.25 35.91 22.81
C PRO A 34 -12.53 36.44 21.41
N THR A 35 -13.63 37.17 21.24
CA THR A 35 -13.83 37.98 20.04
C THR A 35 -12.75 39.07 19.97
N ARG A 36 -12.33 39.39 18.75
CA ARG A 36 -11.18 40.23 18.33
C ARG A 36 -11.03 41.60 19.03
N ALA A 37 -11.98 42.03 19.86
CA ALA A 37 -12.00 43.33 20.52
C ALA A 37 -11.41 43.36 21.95
N ASN A 38 -11.15 42.20 22.59
CA ASN A 38 -10.68 42.14 24.00
C ASN A 38 -9.33 41.41 24.20
N ALA A 39 -8.50 41.28 23.16
CA ALA A 39 -7.26 40.49 23.21
C ALA A 39 -6.11 41.09 24.06
N TYR A 40 -6.28 42.26 24.67
CA TYR A 40 -5.29 42.83 25.57
C TYR A 40 -5.83 42.85 27.01
N ARG A 41 -5.24 41.99 27.87
CA ARG A 41 -5.32 41.96 29.37
C ARG A 41 -6.11 40.84 30.06
N SER A 42 -6.02 39.59 29.58
CA SER A 42 -6.17 38.44 30.49
C SER A 42 -5.16 37.37 30.10
N ILE A 43 -4.05 37.27 30.84
CA ILE A 43 -3.10 36.16 30.71
C ILE A 43 -3.83 34.91 31.19
N TYR A 44 -4.37 34.14 30.26
CA TYR A 44 -4.91 32.83 30.55
C TYR A 44 -3.75 31.92 30.96
N VAL A 45 -3.66 31.58 32.24
CA VAL A 45 -2.67 30.62 32.76
C VAL A 45 -3.31 29.23 32.68
N PRO A 46 -2.80 28.31 31.84
CA PRO A 46 -3.35 26.95 31.76
C PRO A 46 -3.22 26.22 33.11
N PRO A 47 -4.12 25.32 33.49
CA PRO A 47 -3.93 24.49 34.68
C PRO A 47 -2.74 23.51 34.50
N ASN A 48 -2.23 22.96 35.61
CA ASN A 48 -1.17 21.95 35.55
C ASN A 48 -1.78 20.60 35.15
N TYR A 49 -1.23 19.97 34.11
CA TYR A 49 -1.71 18.69 33.59
C TYR A 49 -0.77 17.57 33.99
N SER A 50 -1.32 16.48 34.52
CA SER A 50 -0.57 15.24 34.75
C SER A 50 -0.51 14.36 33.50
N ARG A 51 -1.46 14.51 32.58
CA ARG A 51 -1.56 13.77 31.32
C ARG A 51 -1.71 14.72 30.14
N ILE A 52 -0.94 14.49 29.08
CA ILE A 52 -1.03 15.24 27.81
C ILE A 52 -1.31 14.24 26.68
N GLN A 53 -2.28 14.57 25.83
CA GLN A 53 -2.63 13.78 24.66
C GLN A 53 -2.54 14.65 23.41
N ILE A 54 -1.91 14.12 22.37
CA ILE A 54 -1.81 14.75 21.05
C ILE A 54 -2.41 13.77 20.04
N SER A 55 -3.64 14.04 19.59
CA SER A 55 -4.37 13.17 18.66
C SER A 55 -5.11 13.95 17.57
N SER A 56 -4.95 15.27 17.55
CA SER A 56 -5.62 16.14 16.61
C SER A 56 -4.85 17.44 16.41
N LYS A 57 -5.18 18.15 15.34
CA LYS A 57 -4.62 19.47 15.00
C LYS A 57 -4.84 20.49 16.13
N GLU A 58 -5.97 20.39 16.82
CA GLU A 58 -6.36 21.28 17.91
C GLU A 58 -5.53 21.01 19.18
N ASP A 59 -5.20 19.75 19.45
CA ASP A 59 -4.35 19.38 20.59
C ASP A 59 -2.94 19.98 20.45
N THR A 60 -2.37 19.95 19.24
CA THR A 60 -1.05 20.54 18.95
C THR A 60 -1.03 22.05 19.16
N LYS A 61 -2.11 22.76 18.79
CA LYS A 61 -2.25 24.21 19.04
C LYS A 61 -2.31 24.53 20.52
N ARG A 62 -3.06 23.74 21.30
CA ARG A 62 -3.17 23.88 22.76
C ARG A 62 -1.84 23.57 23.43
N LEU A 63 -1.14 22.54 22.97
CA LEU A 63 0.18 22.16 23.47
C LEU A 63 1.19 23.30 23.28
N TYR A 64 1.19 24.00 22.15
CA TYR A 64 2.08 25.14 21.94
C TYR A 64 1.93 26.23 23.02
N GLY A 65 0.70 26.65 23.31
CA GLY A 65 0.43 27.62 24.38
C GLY A 65 0.83 27.10 25.77
N LEU A 66 0.66 25.79 26.00
CA LEU A 66 1.09 25.14 27.23
C LEU A 66 2.62 25.15 27.38
N LEU A 67 3.36 24.82 26.32
CA LEU A 67 4.83 24.79 26.30
C LEU A 67 5.44 26.19 26.49
N GLN A 68 4.82 27.24 25.93
CA GLN A 68 5.21 28.63 26.23
C GLN A 68 5.14 28.89 27.74
N SER A 69 4.07 28.43 28.38
CA SER A 69 3.86 28.60 29.81
C SER A 69 4.82 27.74 30.67
N TYR A 70 5.29 26.60 30.14
CA TYR A 70 6.32 25.76 30.79
C TYR A 70 7.71 26.38 30.71
N ILE A 71 8.00 27.17 29.68
CA ILE A 71 9.26 27.92 29.61
C ILE A 71 9.27 29.12 30.55
N GLU A 72 8.10 29.72 30.78
CA GLU A 72 7.96 30.77 31.79
C GLU A 72 8.07 30.22 33.21
N ASP A 73 7.48 29.05 33.47
CA ASP A 73 7.57 28.35 34.75
C ASP A 73 7.83 26.84 34.55
N PRO A 74 9.11 26.42 34.54
CA PRO A 74 9.49 25.02 34.37
C PRO A 74 8.96 24.08 35.45
N THR A 75 8.54 24.59 36.62
CA THR A 75 7.99 23.73 37.68
C THR A 75 6.67 23.08 37.26
N ARG A 76 5.95 23.70 36.31
CA ARG A 76 4.67 23.20 35.80
C ARG A 76 4.82 22.01 34.87
N ALA A 77 5.92 21.96 34.10
CA ALA A 77 6.25 20.80 33.26
C ALA A 77 6.51 19.53 34.08
N LYS A 78 6.96 19.68 35.34
CA LYS A 78 7.21 18.56 36.27
C LYS A 78 5.94 17.81 36.69
N ALA A 79 4.76 18.40 36.51
CA ALA A 79 3.50 17.73 36.83
C ALA A 79 3.15 16.64 35.81
N VAL A 80 3.67 16.72 34.57
CA VAL A 80 3.36 15.79 33.48
C VAL A 80 4.06 14.45 33.73
N THR A 81 3.25 13.40 33.90
CA THR A 81 3.71 12.02 34.12
C THR A 81 3.27 11.08 33.00
N GLU A 82 2.21 11.43 32.26
CA GLU A 82 1.65 10.58 31.20
C GLU A 82 1.55 11.35 29.88
N VAL A 83 2.00 10.73 28.79
CA VAL A 83 1.91 11.30 27.44
C VAL A 83 1.31 10.30 26.46
N VAL A 84 0.40 10.76 25.60
CA VAL A 84 -0.22 10.00 24.51
C VAL A 84 0.06 10.71 23.19
N ILE A 85 0.66 10.00 22.24
CA ILE A 85 0.96 10.52 20.89
C ILE A 85 0.27 9.62 19.88
N ASP A 86 -0.69 10.20 19.16
CA ASP A 86 -1.32 9.60 17.99
C ASP A 86 -1.03 10.47 16.77
N ALA A 87 -0.07 10.01 15.96
CA ALA A 87 0.36 10.71 14.76
C ALA A 87 -0.42 10.36 13.49
N THR A 88 -1.35 9.42 13.58
CA THR A 88 -2.10 8.90 12.43
C THR A 88 -2.90 9.93 11.64
N PRO A 89 -3.49 10.98 12.25
CA PRO A 89 -4.23 11.98 11.48
C PRO A 89 -3.37 12.83 10.54
N TRP A 90 -2.04 12.75 10.64
CA TRP A 90 -1.10 13.58 9.87
C TRP A 90 -0.40 12.82 8.72
N ILE A 91 -0.68 11.52 8.54
CA ILE A 91 -0.02 10.63 7.56
C ILE A 91 -0.24 11.09 6.10
N TYR A 92 -1.42 11.61 5.76
CA TYR A 92 -1.75 12.00 4.38
C TYR A 92 -1.18 13.36 3.92
N ALA A 93 -0.37 14.04 4.75
CA ALA A 93 0.30 15.28 4.36
C ALA A 93 1.61 15.06 3.55
N PHE A 94 2.04 13.80 3.36
CA PHE A 94 3.36 13.43 2.83
C PHE A 94 3.52 13.40 1.30
N THR A 95 2.49 13.76 0.52
CA THR A 95 2.59 13.77 -0.96
C THR A 95 3.31 15.00 -1.53
N SER A 96 3.82 15.90 -0.69
CA SER A 96 4.64 17.02 -1.15
C SER A 96 6.12 16.73 -0.93
N LYS A 97 6.87 16.61 -2.03
CA LYS A 97 8.35 16.74 -2.03
C LYS A 97 8.71 17.91 -1.11
N LEU A 98 9.72 17.74 -0.23
CA LEU A 98 10.41 18.87 0.41
C LEU A 98 10.74 19.89 -0.67
N PRO A 99 10.12 21.09 -0.69
CA PRO A 99 10.56 22.13 -1.59
C PRO A 99 11.99 22.49 -1.18
N HIS A 100 12.91 22.59 -2.14
CA HIS A 100 14.13 23.35 -1.92
C HIS A 100 13.70 24.72 -1.41
N TYR A 101 14.23 25.10 -0.24
CA TYR A 101 13.96 26.39 0.33
C TYR A 101 14.67 27.44 -0.51
N ASP A 102 14.01 27.94 -1.54
CA ASP A 102 14.42 29.17 -2.18
C ASP A 102 14.29 30.29 -1.14
N GLU A 103 15.45 30.80 -0.72
CA GLU A 103 15.79 32.19 -0.37
C GLU A 103 14.66 33.12 0.12
N LEU A 104 14.71 33.91 1.22
CA LEU A 104 15.76 34.64 1.97
C LEU A 104 15.01 35.43 3.12
N PRO A 105 15.59 36.23 4.06
CA PRO A 105 16.86 36.95 4.03
C PRO A 105 17.80 36.75 5.25
N THR A 106 19.07 37.04 4.97
CA THR A 106 20.11 37.39 5.92
C THR A 106 19.60 38.41 6.94
N SER A 107 19.80 38.10 8.22
CA SER A 107 19.89 39.05 9.33
C SER A 107 18.87 40.21 9.32
N MET A 108 17.71 40.02 9.95
CA MET A 108 17.03 41.15 10.61
C MET A 108 17.38 41.09 12.09
N GLY A 109 17.94 42.20 12.61
CA GLY A 109 18.54 42.32 13.93
C GLY A 109 17.65 41.78 15.06
N TYR A 110 18.23 40.91 15.88
CA TYR A 110 17.58 40.24 17.01
C TYR A 110 17.38 41.13 18.25
N GLU A 111 17.50 42.45 18.15
CA GLU A 111 17.73 43.30 19.34
C GLU A 111 16.63 44.32 19.68
N GLU A 112 15.54 44.47 18.90
CA GLU A 112 14.58 45.56 19.16
C GLU A 112 13.14 45.17 19.56
N LEU A 113 12.83 43.90 19.82
CA LEU A 113 11.50 43.48 20.29
C LEU A 113 11.63 42.61 21.54
N GLY A 114 11.02 43.05 22.65
CA GLY A 114 11.19 42.50 24.01
C GLY A 114 10.96 40.99 24.19
N ASP A 115 11.26 40.51 25.40
CA ASP A 115 11.40 39.10 25.79
C ASP A 115 10.08 38.29 25.78
N SER A 116 9.53 38.04 24.59
CA SER A 116 8.38 37.19 24.33
C SER A 116 8.69 35.71 24.64
N SER A 117 7.73 34.98 25.21
CA SER A 117 7.83 33.54 25.51
C SER A 117 8.14 32.68 24.27
N GLU A 118 7.73 33.14 23.08
CA GLU A 118 8.08 32.51 21.80
C GLU A 118 9.58 32.58 21.47
N ILE A 119 10.24 33.71 21.75
CA ILE A 119 11.69 33.87 21.55
C ILE A 119 12.44 32.92 22.49
N ARG A 120 11.95 32.76 23.72
CA ARG A 120 12.52 31.83 24.70
C ARG A 120 12.36 30.37 24.28
N LEU A 121 11.20 30.00 23.72
CA LEU A 121 10.95 28.66 23.18
C LEU A 121 11.89 28.31 22.01
N ARG A 122 12.14 29.25 21.11
CA ARG A 122 13.12 29.08 20.02
C ARG A 122 14.55 28.96 20.54
N ARG A 123 14.94 29.83 21.49
CA ARG A 123 16.27 29.75 22.12
C ARG A 123 16.45 28.45 22.90
N TYR A 124 15.38 27.90 23.47
CA TYR A 124 15.40 26.59 24.11
C TYR A 124 15.57 25.48 23.07
N ALA A 125 14.78 25.48 21.99
CA ALA A 125 14.90 24.50 20.90
C ALA A 125 16.31 24.43 20.31
N ARG A 126 16.94 25.59 20.04
CA ARG A 126 18.34 25.65 19.52
C ARG A 126 19.40 25.13 20.49
N ARG A 127 19.07 25.00 21.79
CA ARG A 127 19.98 24.44 22.80
C ARG A 127 19.78 22.94 23.00
N LEU A 128 18.78 22.34 22.36
CA LEU A 128 18.61 20.89 22.39
C LEU A 128 19.75 20.24 21.59
N GLU A 129 20.33 19.18 22.14
CA GLU A 129 21.46 18.45 21.56
C GLU A 129 20.98 17.49 20.45
N MET A 130 20.43 18.07 19.38
CA MET A 130 19.92 17.37 18.19
C MET A 130 20.98 17.36 17.08
N SER A 131 20.73 16.76 15.91
CA SER A 131 21.57 17.02 14.72
C SER A 131 21.31 18.45 14.23
N ASP A 132 22.31 19.06 13.59
CA ASP A 132 22.21 20.43 13.06
C ASP A 132 20.98 20.57 12.14
N GLU A 133 20.74 19.58 11.30
CA GLU A 133 19.58 19.49 10.40
C GLU A 133 18.24 19.52 11.15
N THR A 134 18.10 18.74 12.23
CA THR A 134 16.85 18.66 12.99
C THR A 134 16.64 19.90 13.86
N ALA A 135 17.71 20.45 14.46
CA ALA A 135 17.65 21.69 15.24
C ALA A 135 17.22 22.87 14.36
N ASP A 136 17.80 22.99 13.17
CA ASP A 136 17.44 24.00 12.17
C ASP A 136 15.99 23.83 11.70
N GLN A 137 15.53 22.60 11.50
CA GLN A 137 14.15 22.31 11.13
C GLN A 137 13.16 22.78 12.23
N VAL A 138 13.40 22.43 13.49
CA VAL A 138 12.55 22.83 14.62
C VAL A 138 12.53 24.36 14.78
N ASP A 139 13.69 25.03 14.73
CA ASP A 139 13.74 26.49 14.82
C ASP A 139 13.01 27.17 13.66
N LYS A 140 13.14 26.62 12.45
CA LYS A 140 12.47 27.12 11.25
C LYS A 140 10.95 27.03 11.37
N ILE A 141 10.43 25.88 11.81
CA ILE A 141 9.00 25.66 12.05
C ILE A 141 8.46 26.68 13.07
N LEU A 142 9.17 26.88 14.18
CA LEU A 142 8.79 27.86 15.20
C LEU A 142 8.87 29.31 14.66
N SER A 143 9.80 29.61 13.76
CA SER A 143 9.94 30.94 13.16
C SER A 143 8.79 31.32 12.22
N TRP A 144 8.27 30.35 11.47
CA TRP A 144 7.14 30.53 10.55
C TRP A 144 5.86 30.82 11.33
N LYS A 145 5.64 30.12 12.45
CA LYS A 145 4.43 30.29 13.24
C LYS A 145 4.24 31.69 13.83
N ARG A 146 5.34 32.41 14.10
CA ARG A 146 5.34 33.83 14.49
C ARG A 146 4.56 34.72 13.51
N ARG A 147 4.54 34.35 12.22
CA ARG A 147 4.05 35.20 11.12
C ARG A 147 2.58 34.96 10.75
N GLU A 148 1.98 33.81 11.09
CA GLU A 148 0.65 33.40 10.60
C GLU A 148 -0.39 33.18 11.73
N TYR A 149 -0.77 34.25 12.43
CA TYR A 149 -1.97 34.20 13.27
C TYR A 149 -3.30 34.27 12.47
N GLU A 150 -3.24 34.29 11.12
CA GLU A 150 -4.43 34.49 10.26
C GLU A 150 -4.60 33.52 9.07
N PHE A 151 -3.77 32.48 8.89
CA PHE A 151 -3.92 31.53 7.77
C PHE A 151 -3.84 30.04 8.19
N GLU A 152 -4.54 29.18 7.43
CA GLU A 152 -4.51 27.73 7.56
C GLU A 152 -3.08 27.21 7.39
N LEU A 153 -2.58 26.49 8.39
CA LEU A 153 -1.28 25.81 8.33
C LEU A 153 -1.30 24.82 7.16
N GLN A 154 -0.60 25.13 6.07
CA GLN A 154 -0.42 24.16 4.97
C GLN A 154 0.42 22.94 5.40
N LYS A 155 1.10 22.97 6.57
CA LYS A 155 2.11 21.99 7.02
C LYS A 155 1.96 21.61 8.51
N GLU A 156 0.79 21.12 8.92
CA GLU A 156 0.49 20.82 10.33
C GLU A 156 1.30 19.66 10.92
N SER A 157 1.74 18.71 10.10
CA SER A 157 2.61 17.60 10.49
C SER A 157 3.97 18.10 11.02
N GLU A 158 4.59 19.06 10.32
CA GLU A 158 5.85 19.68 10.74
C GLU A 158 5.71 20.39 12.09
N PHE A 159 4.59 21.07 12.33
CA PHE A 159 4.34 21.71 13.62
C PHE A 159 4.19 20.70 14.77
N ALA A 160 3.50 19.58 14.54
CA ALA A 160 3.35 18.51 15.53
C ALA A 160 4.71 17.91 15.94
N ILE A 161 5.63 17.72 14.98
CA ILE A 161 7.00 17.26 15.21
C ILE A 161 7.72 18.14 16.24
N ALA A 162 7.75 19.45 16.01
CA ALA A 162 8.41 20.40 16.92
C ALA A 162 7.78 20.37 18.32
N MET A 163 6.45 20.25 18.41
CA MET A 163 5.76 20.21 19.69
C MET A 163 6.06 18.95 20.49
N ILE A 164 6.17 17.79 19.85
CA ILE A 164 6.50 16.52 20.52
C ILE A 164 7.93 16.57 21.09
N ILE A 165 8.91 17.05 20.32
CA ILE A 165 10.31 17.19 20.78
C ILE A 165 10.40 18.15 21.97
N LEU A 166 9.70 19.28 21.91
CA LEU A 166 9.66 20.26 23.00
C LEU A 166 8.95 19.70 24.25
N LEU A 167 7.89 18.91 24.06
CA LEU A 167 7.20 18.24 25.15
C LEU A 167 8.12 17.25 25.88
N PHE A 168 8.82 16.38 25.15
CA PHE A 168 9.75 15.40 25.71
C PHE A 168 10.95 16.03 26.41
N SER A 169 11.46 17.15 25.87
CA SER A 169 12.60 17.86 26.47
C SER A 169 12.23 18.64 27.73
N LEU A 170 11.06 19.28 27.77
CA LEU A 170 10.63 20.10 28.92
C LEU A 170 10.05 19.25 30.07
N CYS A 171 9.47 18.08 29.79
CA CYS A 171 8.78 17.26 30.78
C CYS A 171 9.65 16.10 31.27
N GLU A 172 10.45 16.33 32.31
CA GLU A 172 11.40 15.34 32.86
C GLU A 172 10.76 14.18 33.62
N ASN A 173 9.49 14.30 34.02
CA ASN A 173 8.79 13.34 34.91
C ASN A 173 7.87 12.36 34.18
N ILE A 174 7.94 12.31 32.84
CA ILE A 174 7.16 11.35 32.05
C ILE A 174 7.55 9.93 32.48
N SER A 175 6.60 9.23 33.08
CA SER A 175 6.73 7.84 33.53
C SER A 175 5.96 6.87 32.65
N THR A 176 4.94 7.33 31.93
CA THR A 176 4.11 6.51 31.04
C THR A 176 3.96 7.16 29.68
N LEU A 177 4.19 6.40 28.61
CA LEU A 177 4.10 6.86 27.23
C LEU A 177 3.22 5.92 26.40
N TYR A 178 2.26 6.47 25.68
CA TYR A 178 1.45 5.76 24.69
C TYR A 178 1.82 6.27 23.29
N LEU A 179 2.19 5.37 22.38
CA LEU A 179 2.57 5.69 21.00
C LEU A 179 1.70 4.93 20.01
N ALA A 180 1.10 5.67 19.06
CA ALA A 180 0.50 5.09 17.86
C ALA A 180 1.53 4.89 16.74
N GLU A 181 1.11 4.21 15.68
CA GLU A 181 1.88 3.97 14.47
C GLU A 181 2.28 5.29 13.76
N HIS A 182 3.34 5.22 12.94
CA HIS A 182 3.82 6.29 12.06
C HIS A 182 4.37 7.55 12.78
N LEU A 183 5.38 7.36 13.64
CA LEU A 183 6.16 8.46 14.21
C LEU A 183 7.10 9.08 13.16
N GLN A 184 7.23 10.40 13.18
CA GLN A 184 7.99 11.15 12.18
C GLN A 184 9.49 11.20 12.48
N GLN A 185 10.34 11.16 11.44
CA GLN A 185 11.80 10.97 11.55
C GLN A 185 12.53 11.90 12.55
N PRO A 186 12.29 13.22 12.59
CA PRO A 186 12.92 14.09 13.60
C PRO A 186 12.66 13.68 15.06
N VAL A 187 11.48 13.14 15.35
CA VAL A 187 11.14 12.65 16.70
C VAL A 187 11.84 11.32 16.96
N VAL A 188 11.88 10.44 15.95
CA VAL A 188 12.59 9.15 15.99
C VAL A 188 14.08 9.37 16.30
N ASP A 189 14.76 10.25 15.56
CA ASP A 189 16.17 10.59 15.78
C ASP A 189 16.44 11.14 17.18
N TYR A 190 15.55 12.01 17.67
CA TYR A 190 15.64 12.58 19.00
C TYR A 190 15.51 11.49 20.09
N MET A 191 14.57 10.57 19.95
CA MET A 191 14.42 9.45 20.89
C MET A 191 15.59 8.46 20.82
N LEU A 192 16.08 8.14 19.61
CA LEU A 192 17.25 7.27 19.42
C LEU A 192 18.48 7.83 20.12
N LYS A 193 18.83 9.10 19.87
CA LYS A 193 19.98 9.74 20.53
C LYS A 193 19.85 9.72 22.05
N ALA A 194 18.64 9.88 22.58
CA ALA A 194 18.37 9.84 24.01
C ALA A 194 18.60 8.44 24.58
N ASN A 195 18.07 7.42 23.90
CA ASN A 195 18.17 6.01 24.30
C ASN A 195 19.62 5.50 24.24
N TYR A 196 20.40 5.93 23.26
CA TYR A 196 21.81 5.55 23.11
C TYR A 196 22.79 6.43 23.91
N GLY A 197 22.29 7.34 24.75
CA GLY A 197 23.13 8.18 25.61
C GLY A 197 24.03 9.15 24.85
N GLN A 198 23.60 9.56 23.66
CA GLN A 198 24.33 10.47 22.77
C GLN A 198 24.02 11.95 23.08
N MET A 199 23.30 12.21 24.17
CA MET A 199 23.00 13.54 24.70
C MET A 199 23.54 13.66 26.14
N LYS A 200 23.98 14.86 26.53
CA LYS A 200 24.36 15.20 27.91
C LYS A 200 23.17 15.23 28.85
N SER A 201 22.00 15.63 28.33
CA SER A 201 20.74 15.70 29.09
C SER A 201 19.65 14.98 28.31
N PRO A 202 19.70 13.63 28.25
CA PRO A 202 18.76 12.87 27.45
C PRO A 202 17.35 12.95 28.07
N PRO A 203 16.28 13.12 27.26
CA PRO A 203 14.90 13.07 27.74
C PRO A 203 14.49 11.65 28.16
N LEU A 204 13.29 11.52 28.73
CA LEU A 204 12.61 10.25 29.02
C LEU A 204 13.34 9.27 29.97
N GLN A 205 14.34 9.73 30.74
CA GLN A 205 15.12 8.86 31.64
C GLN A 205 14.31 8.25 32.80
N ARG A 206 13.12 8.81 33.10
CA ARG A 206 12.18 8.31 34.11
C ARG A 206 11.04 7.48 33.53
N LEU A 207 11.06 7.21 32.22
CA LEU A 207 10.01 6.47 31.53
C LEU A 207 10.02 5.01 31.98
N LYS A 208 8.91 4.55 32.57
CA LYS A 208 8.72 3.21 33.13
C LYS A 208 7.84 2.32 32.26
N HIS A 209 6.77 2.89 31.71
CA HIS A 209 5.73 2.12 31.02
C HIS A 209 5.53 2.68 29.61
N VAL A 210 5.65 1.81 28.61
CA VAL A 210 5.35 2.17 27.21
C VAL A 210 4.27 1.27 26.67
N HIS A 211 3.28 1.88 26.01
CA HIS A 211 2.17 1.19 25.40
C HIS A 211 2.10 1.56 23.92
N PHE A 212 2.26 0.57 23.04
CA PHE A 212 1.98 0.72 21.62
C PHE A 212 0.50 0.43 21.36
N PHE A 213 -0.19 1.27 20.58
CA PHE A 213 -1.61 1.07 20.27
C PHE A 213 -1.93 1.46 18.83
N ALA A 214 -3.01 0.90 18.27
CA ALA A 214 -3.54 1.32 16.97
C ALA A 214 -4.18 2.71 17.05
N GLY A 215 -3.72 3.65 16.22
CA GLY A 215 -4.15 5.05 16.22
C GLY A 215 -5.59 5.26 15.72
N ALA A 216 -6.07 6.50 15.80
CA ALA A 216 -7.47 6.85 15.58
C ALA A 216 -7.99 6.59 14.15
N GLN A 217 -7.11 6.46 13.15
CA GLN A 217 -7.48 6.12 11.77
C GLN A 217 -7.61 4.61 11.52
N SER A 218 -7.15 3.77 12.45
CA SER A 218 -7.11 2.33 12.28
C SER A 218 -8.49 1.69 12.52
N ASP A 219 -8.87 0.75 11.64
CA ASP A 219 -10.17 0.08 11.73
C ASP A 219 -10.17 -0.88 12.92
N GLU A 220 -11.08 -0.65 13.86
CA GLU A 220 -11.18 -1.39 15.11
C GLU A 220 -11.42 -2.90 14.95
N ARG A 221 -11.77 -3.37 13.76
CA ARG A 221 -12.01 -4.79 13.46
C ARG A 221 -10.76 -5.54 13.01
N PHE A 222 -9.73 -4.83 12.56
CA PHE A 222 -8.55 -5.42 11.94
C PHE A 222 -7.29 -5.13 12.73
N TYR A 223 -6.28 -5.99 12.59
CA TYR A 223 -4.93 -5.67 13.07
C TYR A 223 -4.35 -4.45 12.32
N THR A 224 -3.55 -3.70 13.04
CA THR A 224 -2.81 -2.54 12.52
C THR A 224 -1.34 -2.90 12.32
N ALA A 225 -0.84 -2.73 11.10
CA ALA A 225 0.58 -2.92 10.79
C ALA A 225 1.43 -1.95 11.63
N PHE A 226 2.43 -2.47 12.33
CA PHE A 226 3.25 -1.68 13.25
C PHE A 226 4.72 -2.11 13.22
N ASP A 227 5.64 -1.15 13.09
CA ASP A 227 7.09 -1.40 13.20
C ASP A 227 7.51 -1.54 14.68
N ILE A 228 7.21 -2.71 15.26
CA ILE A 228 7.38 -2.96 16.69
C ILE A 228 8.85 -2.92 17.09
N LEU A 229 9.75 -3.50 16.28
CA LEU A 229 11.18 -3.55 16.59
C LEU A 229 11.81 -2.16 16.47
N GLY A 230 11.51 -1.39 15.42
CA GLY A 230 11.98 -0.02 15.29
C GLY A 230 11.53 0.86 16.45
N PHE A 231 10.27 0.77 16.88
CA PHE A 231 9.77 1.52 18.05
C PHE A 231 10.41 1.05 19.36
N THR A 232 10.68 -0.26 19.50
CA THR A 232 11.37 -0.80 20.66
C THR A 232 12.82 -0.30 20.75
N GLN A 233 13.50 -0.11 19.60
CA GLN A 233 14.83 0.50 19.56
C GLN A 233 14.87 1.92 20.12
N LEU A 234 13.76 2.66 20.09
CA LEU A 234 13.67 4.02 20.63
C LEU A 234 13.73 4.06 22.16
N ILE A 235 13.48 2.94 22.84
CA ILE A 235 13.23 2.93 24.29
C ILE A 235 13.98 1.85 25.08
N HIS A 236 14.45 0.78 24.43
CA HIS A 236 14.87 -0.44 25.16
C HIS A 236 16.01 -0.22 26.18
N ARG A 237 16.91 0.73 25.95
CA ARG A 237 18.07 1.02 26.83
C ARG A 237 17.75 2.00 27.95
N LEU A 238 16.55 2.60 27.96
CA LEU A 238 16.17 3.58 28.98
C LEU A 238 16.27 2.96 30.38
N PRO A 239 16.94 3.63 31.33
CA PRO A 239 17.36 3.01 32.58
C PRO A 239 16.20 2.65 33.52
N ALA A 240 15.08 3.37 33.41
CA ALA A 240 13.91 3.18 34.25
C ALA A 240 12.80 2.32 33.58
N LEU A 241 13.01 1.83 32.36
CA LEU A 241 11.98 1.10 31.62
C LEU A 241 11.65 -0.20 32.33
N GLU A 242 10.38 -0.37 32.73
CA GLU A 242 9.89 -1.52 33.49
C GLU A 242 8.94 -2.39 32.66
N SER A 243 8.09 -1.79 31.82
CA SER A 243 7.13 -2.55 31.01
C SER A 243 6.89 -1.98 29.62
N VAL A 244 6.71 -2.89 28.66
CA VAL A 244 6.23 -2.60 27.30
C VAL A 244 4.97 -3.43 27.06
N ALA A 245 3.93 -2.78 26.55
CA ALA A 245 2.67 -3.45 26.22
C ALA A 245 2.18 -3.05 24.83
N MET A 246 1.46 -3.95 24.15
CA MET A 246 0.86 -3.69 22.85
C MET A 246 -0.44 -4.47 22.67
N ASP A 247 -1.35 -3.89 21.87
CA ASP A 247 -2.69 -4.43 21.66
C ASP A 247 -3.20 -4.15 20.24
N GLY A 248 -3.71 -5.17 19.55
CA GLY A 248 -4.36 -5.02 18.24
C GLY A 248 -3.42 -4.78 17.05
N MET A 249 -2.19 -5.28 17.12
CA MET A 249 -1.13 -5.01 16.13
C MET A 249 -0.72 -6.25 15.34
N CYS A 250 -0.12 -6.03 14.18
CA CYS A 250 0.53 -7.08 13.41
C CYS A 250 1.89 -6.65 12.83
N ASP A 251 2.76 -7.62 12.56
CA ASP A 251 4.08 -7.41 11.95
C ASP A 251 4.07 -7.47 10.41
N TYR A 252 2.90 -7.65 9.78
CA TYR A 252 2.74 -7.52 8.34
C TYR A 252 3.26 -6.16 7.87
N GLN A 253 4.27 -6.16 6.99
CA GLN A 253 4.95 -4.96 6.46
C GLN A 253 5.94 -4.26 7.41
N ALA A 254 6.24 -4.82 8.59
CA ALA A 254 7.30 -4.28 9.44
C ALA A 254 8.68 -4.54 8.82
N ASP A 255 9.53 -3.51 8.75
CA ASP A 255 10.93 -3.67 8.33
C ASP A 255 11.62 -4.66 9.28
N ARG A 256 12.25 -5.69 8.72
CA ARG A 256 13.05 -6.64 9.50
C ARG A 256 14.25 -5.88 10.05
N THR A 257 14.15 -5.52 11.32
CA THR A 257 15.20 -4.79 11.99
C THR A 257 15.98 -5.76 12.87
N PHE A 258 17.28 -5.87 12.59
CA PHE A 258 18.21 -6.58 13.47
C PHE A 258 18.05 -6.10 14.92
N PHE A 259 18.28 -6.96 15.91
CA PHE A 259 18.28 -6.57 17.32
C PHE A 259 19.25 -7.45 18.12
N VAL A 260 20.06 -6.84 18.98
CA VAL A 260 20.98 -7.58 19.85
C VAL A 260 20.23 -8.06 21.11
N PRO A 261 20.19 -9.38 21.41
CA PRO A 261 19.55 -9.92 22.61
C PRO A 261 20.15 -9.35 23.91
N GLY A 262 19.34 -9.29 24.95
CA GLY A 262 19.81 -8.96 26.30
C GLY A 262 20.28 -7.53 26.49
N THR A 263 19.74 -6.60 25.71
CA THR A 263 20.09 -5.16 25.75
C THR A 263 19.05 -4.32 26.47
N GLY A 264 17.80 -4.78 26.51
CA GLY A 264 16.65 -4.06 27.05
C GLY A 264 16.51 -4.14 28.57
N ASN A 265 16.08 -3.05 29.21
CA ASN A 265 15.88 -3.02 30.67
C ASN A 265 14.45 -3.42 31.11
N MET A 266 13.50 -3.54 30.17
CA MET A 266 12.12 -3.90 30.48
C MET A 266 12.04 -5.26 31.19
N LYS A 267 11.16 -5.37 32.19
CA LYS A 267 10.94 -6.58 32.99
C LYS A 267 9.61 -7.26 32.68
N ARG A 268 8.71 -6.53 32.03
CA ARG A 268 7.36 -7.01 31.70
C ARG A 268 7.06 -6.72 30.24
N LEU A 269 6.63 -7.74 29.51
CA LEU A 269 6.24 -7.65 28.11
C LEU A 269 4.83 -8.23 27.96
N GLU A 270 3.88 -7.38 27.56
CA GLU A 270 2.48 -7.75 27.33
C GLU A 270 2.12 -7.56 25.84
N ILE A 271 1.80 -8.66 25.17
CA ILE A 271 1.36 -8.69 23.78
C ILE A 271 -0.04 -9.28 23.79
N THR A 272 -1.07 -8.47 23.61
CA THR A 272 -2.47 -8.91 23.73
C THR A 272 -3.23 -8.69 22.44
N HIS A 273 -3.98 -9.69 22.00
CA HIS A 273 -4.78 -9.59 20.77
C HIS A 273 -3.96 -9.03 19.59
N CYS A 274 -2.76 -9.59 19.38
CA CYS A 274 -1.89 -9.22 18.26
C CYS A 274 -1.74 -10.42 17.32
N ASP A 275 -1.18 -10.16 16.15
CA ASP A 275 -0.80 -11.15 15.17
C ASP A 275 0.66 -10.93 14.77
N ILE A 276 1.56 -11.58 15.51
CA ILE A 276 3.01 -11.39 15.37
C ILE A 276 3.62 -12.73 15.01
N SER A 277 4.40 -12.77 13.93
CA SER A 277 5.08 -13.99 13.52
C SER A 277 6.03 -14.54 14.60
N PRO A 278 6.26 -15.87 14.64
CA PRO A 278 7.10 -16.51 15.66
C PRO A 278 8.54 -16.00 15.69
N SER A 279 9.11 -15.67 14.53
CA SER A 279 10.46 -15.13 14.41
C SER A 279 10.56 -13.75 15.07
N PHE A 280 9.58 -12.88 14.86
CA PHE A 280 9.49 -11.57 15.53
C PHE A 280 9.28 -11.72 17.05
N LEU A 281 8.37 -12.60 17.48
CA LEU A 281 8.14 -12.88 18.90
C LEU A 281 9.42 -13.35 19.60
N SER A 282 10.17 -14.25 18.94
CA SER A 282 11.45 -14.75 19.44
C SER A 282 12.46 -13.61 19.67
N VAL A 283 12.57 -12.67 18.71
CA VAL A 283 13.41 -11.48 18.86
C VAL A 283 12.93 -10.65 20.05
N MET A 284 11.64 -10.33 20.11
CA MET A 284 11.07 -9.47 21.17
C MET A 284 11.31 -10.02 22.58
N ILE A 285 11.08 -11.33 22.78
CA ILE A 285 11.32 -12.01 24.06
C ILE A 285 12.82 -12.00 24.39
N SER A 286 13.71 -11.98 23.40
CA SER A 286 15.16 -11.96 23.62
C SER A 286 15.73 -10.58 24.04
N ILE A 287 15.01 -9.48 23.74
CA ILE A 287 15.47 -8.10 24.00
C ILE A 287 15.78 -7.84 25.48
N PRO A 288 14.89 -8.16 26.45
CA PRO A 288 15.12 -7.93 27.87
C PRO A 288 16.40 -8.59 28.39
N LYS A 289 17.07 -7.97 29.36
CA LYS A 289 18.17 -8.58 30.12
C LYS A 289 17.71 -9.67 31.07
N ALA A 290 16.52 -9.51 31.64
CA ALA A 290 15.90 -10.43 32.58
C ALA A 290 14.39 -10.16 32.59
N LEU A 291 13.64 -10.95 31.83
CA LEU A 291 12.17 -10.85 31.76
C LEU A 291 11.57 -11.51 33.01
N GLU A 292 10.74 -10.78 33.75
CA GLU A 292 10.08 -11.25 34.98
C GLU A 292 8.61 -11.63 34.72
N GLU A 293 7.93 -10.93 33.81
CA GLU A 293 6.53 -11.22 33.42
C GLU A 293 6.38 -11.20 31.90
N PHE A 294 5.82 -12.27 31.34
CA PHE A 294 5.50 -12.35 29.91
C PHE A 294 4.05 -12.73 29.72
N LYS A 295 3.34 -11.93 28.94
CA LYS A 295 1.95 -12.17 28.56
C LYS A 295 1.80 -12.12 27.04
N LEU A 296 1.19 -13.16 26.48
CA LEU A 296 0.97 -13.33 25.05
C LEU A 296 -0.47 -13.80 24.81
N SER A 297 -1.19 -13.08 23.95
CA SER A 297 -2.46 -13.53 23.37
C SER A 297 -2.47 -13.20 21.89
N ILE A 298 -2.69 -14.22 21.06
CA ILE A 298 -2.69 -14.12 19.58
C ILE A 298 -4.09 -14.42 19.07
N GLY A 299 -4.67 -13.49 18.30
CA GLY A 299 -6.04 -13.60 17.81
C GLY A 299 -6.97 -12.47 18.27
N GLY A 300 -8.25 -12.58 17.95
CA GLY A 300 -9.30 -11.67 18.44
C GLY A 300 -9.59 -10.45 17.54
N LEU A 301 -8.80 -10.20 16.51
CA LEU A 301 -9.11 -9.28 15.41
C LEU A 301 -8.94 -9.98 14.06
N TRP A 302 -9.45 -9.35 13.00
CA TRP A 302 -9.31 -9.86 11.64
C TRP A 302 -7.97 -9.47 11.03
N THR A 303 -7.32 -10.41 10.36
CA THR A 303 -6.25 -10.12 9.41
C THR A 303 -6.86 -9.48 8.15
N ARG A 304 -6.09 -8.62 7.46
CA ARG A 304 -6.59 -7.91 6.26
C ARG A 304 -6.67 -8.81 5.02
N ASP A 305 -5.86 -9.86 5.00
CA ASP A 305 -5.79 -10.88 3.96
C ASP A 305 -6.73 -12.07 4.24
N GLY A 306 -7.33 -12.13 5.43
CA GLY A 306 -8.20 -13.22 5.85
C GLY A 306 -7.44 -14.50 6.23
N ALA A 307 -6.12 -14.42 6.42
CA ALA A 307 -5.32 -15.52 6.95
C ALA A 307 -5.68 -15.80 8.42
N ASP A 308 -5.59 -17.07 8.83
CA ASP A 308 -5.65 -17.43 10.24
C ASP A 308 -4.36 -17.00 10.94
N THR A 309 -4.49 -16.44 12.15
CA THR A 309 -3.32 -16.14 12.99
C THR A 309 -2.69 -17.45 13.46
N SER A 310 -1.41 -17.69 13.13
CA SER A 310 -0.70 -18.88 13.59
C SER A 310 0.20 -18.54 14.78
N SER A 311 0.36 -19.52 15.67
CA SER A 311 1.41 -19.47 16.67
C SER A 311 2.10 -20.82 16.78
N GLU A 312 3.41 -20.78 16.92
CA GLU A 312 4.27 -21.94 17.03
C GLU A 312 4.91 -21.93 18.43
N PRO A 313 4.33 -22.68 19.40
CA PRO A 313 4.77 -22.71 20.80
C PRO A 313 6.28 -22.93 21.01
N PHE A 314 6.92 -23.66 20.08
CA PHE A 314 8.36 -23.92 20.11
C PHE A 314 9.23 -22.66 20.13
N TYR A 315 8.94 -21.68 19.25
CA TYR A 315 9.76 -20.47 19.16
C TYR A 315 9.67 -19.64 20.44
N ILE A 316 8.48 -19.61 21.05
CA ILE A 316 8.25 -18.99 22.35
C ILE A 316 9.09 -19.69 23.42
N ALA A 317 9.07 -21.02 23.48
CA ALA A 317 9.84 -21.79 24.45
C ALA A 317 11.35 -21.55 24.34
N LYS A 318 11.88 -21.56 23.11
CA LYS A 318 13.29 -21.29 22.83
C LYS A 318 13.69 -19.90 23.34
N ALA A 319 12.85 -18.89 23.16
CA ALA A 319 13.11 -17.54 23.65
C ALA A 319 13.00 -17.41 25.17
N LEU A 320 12.03 -18.08 25.79
CA LEU A 320 11.85 -18.09 27.24
C LEU A 320 13.01 -18.78 27.98
N SER A 321 13.75 -19.69 27.34
CA SER A 321 14.92 -20.36 27.94
C SER A 321 15.99 -19.38 28.46
N ALA A 322 16.14 -18.23 27.79
CA ALA A 322 17.04 -17.15 28.20
C ALA A 322 16.65 -16.54 29.56
N HIS A 323 15.36 -16.62 29.92
CA HIS A 323 14.76 -15.99 31.10
C HIS A 323 14.41 -16.99 32.21
N ARG A 324 14.88 -18.24 32.12
CA ARG A 324 14.55 -19.31 33.08
C ARG A 324 14.75 -18.94 34.56
N ASN A 325 15.77 -18.11 34.83
CA ASN A 325 16.14 -17.68 36.18
C ASN A 325 15.52 -16.35 36.62
N SER A 326 14.74 -15.69 35.77
CA SER A 326 14.11 -14.40 36.08
C SER A 326 12.59 -14.44 35.99
N LEU A 327 12.03 -15.31 35.16
CA LEU A 327 10.60 -15.35 34.87
C LEU A 327 9.79 -15.81 36.10
N ARG A 328 8.81 -14.99 36.49
CA ARG A 328 7.94 -15.21 37.65
C ARG A 328 6.48 -15.41 37.27
N VAL A 329 6.04 -14.77 36.20
CA VAL A 329 4.68 -14.82 35.66
C VAL A 329 4.74 -15.12 34.16
N LEU A 330 3.99 -16.15 33.74
CA LEU A 330 3.84 -16.53 32.35
C LEU A 330 2.35 -16.69 32.02
N ASP A 331 1.86 -15.93 31.05
CA ASP A 331 0.48 -15.94 30.58
C ASP A 331 0.45 -16.12 29.06
N ILE A 332 0.07 -17.29 28.56
CA ILE A 332 0.09 -17.63 27.12
C ILE A 332 -1.31 -18.12 26.70
N ASP A 333 -2.08 -17.27 26.04
CA ASP A 333 -3.36 -17.59 25.42
C ASP A 333 -3.22 -17.63 23.89
N VAL A 334 -2.75 -18.78 23.37
CA VAL A 334 -2.53 -18.98 21.93
C VAL A 334 -3.08 -20.34 21.49
N ASP A 335 -3.37 -20.48 20.20
CA ASP A 335 -3.72 -21.76 19.61
C ASP A 335 -2.48 -22.52 19.11
N ALA A 336 -2.51 -23.86 19.17
CA ALA A 336 -1.41 -24.71 18.73
C ALA A 336 -1.46 -24.95 17.21
N GLY A 337 -0.73 -24.10 16.46
CA GLY A 337 -0.42 -24.20 15.03
C GLY A 337 0.50 -25.35 14.66
N ALA A 338 0.07 -26.32 13.84
CA ALA A 338 0.94 -27.29 13.18
C ALA A 338 1.46 -26.67 11.89
N GLY A 339 2.40 -25.75 12.03
CA GLY A 339 3.26 -25.31 10.94
C GLY A 339 4.40 -26.31 10.72
N ALA A 340 4.10 -27.58 10.41
CA ALA A 340 5.12 -28.57 10.01
C ALA A 340 5.82 -28.21 8.67
N ASN A 341 5.46 -27.07 8.06
CA ASN A 341 6.09 -26.51 6.87
C ASN A 341 6.91 -25.23 7.14
N ALA A 342 7.13 -24.82 8.40
CA ALA A 342 8.04 -23.71 8.74
C ALA A 342 9.54 -24.11 8.63
N LEU A 343 9.88 -24.94 7.64
CA LEU A 343 11.24 -25.40 7.33
C LEU A 343 12.06 -24.41 6.48
N ASP A 344 11.57 -23.19 6.25
CA ASP A 344 12.18 -22.27 5.27
C ASP A 344 12.87 -21.04 5.86
N TRP A 345 12.82 -20.83 7.18
CA TRP A 345 13.46 -19.67 7.80
C TRP A 345 14.25 -20.08 9.03
N ASP A 346 15.50 -20.43 8.79
CA ASP A 346 16.48 -20.78 9.80
C ASP A 346 16.79 -19.56 10.69
N VAL A 347 15.98 -19.37 11.75
CA VAL A 347 16.18 -18.32 12.76
C VAL A 347 17.58 -18.40 13.39
N ASP A 348 18.24 -19.56 13.30
CA ASP A 348 19.61 -19.78 13.76
C ASP A 348 20.65 -18.99 12.95
N ASN A 349 20.43 -18.74 11.65
CA ASN A 349 21.38 -18.02 10.80
C ASN A 349 21.36 -16.49 10.98
N ASN A 350 20.37 -15.92 11.67
CA ASN A 350 20.31 -14.47 11.93
C ASN A 350 21.24 -14.00 13.07
N TYR A 351 21.88 -14.93 13.81
CA TYR A 351 22.66 -14.61 15.01
C TYR A 351 24.11 -15.09 14.98
N GLU A 352 24.48 -15.92 14.01
CA GLU A 352 25.86 -16.34 13.81
C GLU A 352 26.44 -15.56 12.63
N GLU A 353 27.51 -14.80 12.87
CA GLU A 353 28.42 -14.42 11.79
C GLU A 353 28.93 -15.73 11.19
N GLY A 354 28.28 -16.20 10.11
CA GLY A 354 29.01 -16.98 9.12
C GLY A 354 30.27 -16.18 8.75
N GLU A 355 31.37 -16.88 8.46
CA GLU A 355 32.54 -16.20 7.88
C GLU A 355 32.04 -15.33 6.72
N ASP A 356 32.25 -14.01 6.82
CA ASP A 356 31.90 -13.05 5.78
C ASP A 356 32.65 -13.41 4.50
N ASP A 357 32.01 -14.24 3.69
CA ASP A 357 32.51 -14.66 2.40
C ASP A 357 32.11 -13.67 1.29
N GLY A 358 31.44 -12.56 1.67
CA GLY A 358 30.99 -11.51 0.77
C GLY A 358 29.83 -11.91 -0.14
N THR A 359 29.09 -12.99 0.17
CA THR A 359 27.96 -13.44 -0.68
C THR A 359 26.56 -13.16 -0.12
N ASP A 360 26.43 -12.79 1.16
CA ASP A 360 25.14 -12.52 1.80
C ASP A 360 24.83 -11.01 1.87
N TRP A 361 24.11 -10.53 0.84
CA TRP A 361 23.73 -9.12 0.69
C TRP A 361 22.62 -8.67 1.66
N ASP A 362 21.82 -9.59 2.21
CA ASP A 362 20.66 -9.28 3.09
C ASP A 362 21.12 -8.87 4.50
N MET A 363 22.13 -9.56 5.04
CA MET A 363 22.74 -9.21 6.33
C MET A 363 23.44 -7.84 6.29
N THR A 364 24.05 -7.49 5.15
CA THR A 364 24.79 -6.21 4.99
C THR A 364 23.86 -4.99 4.95
N ASP A 365 22.75 -5.07 4.22
CA ASP A 365 21.73 -3.99 4.16
C ASP A 365 21.01 -3.80 5.52
N GLN A 366 20.73 -4.90 6.23
CA GLN A 366 20.14 -4.85 7.58
C GLN A 366 21.10 -4.23 8.61
N LEU A 367 22.40 -4.52 8.51
CA LEU A 367 23.46 -3.93 9.35
C LEU A 367 23.64 -2.42 9.09
N ASP A 368 23.55 -1.99 7.83
CA ASP A 368 23.64 -0.57 7.47
C ASP A 368 22.40 0.21 7.94
N SER A 369 21.21 -0.38 7.88
CA SER A 369 19.96 0.18 8.46
C SER A 369 19.98 0.24 10.00
N TYR A 370 20.47 -0.83 10.67
CA TYR A 370 20.68 -0.85 12.12
C TYR A 370 21.81 0.09 12.57
N GLY A 371 22.77 0.39 11.70
CA GLY A 371 23.93 1.23 12.00
C GLY A 371 24.98 0.50 12.85
N ARG A 372 26.19 0.36 12.30
CA ARG A 372 27.32 -0.34 12.93
C ARG A 372 27.71 0.23 14.30
N ASP A 373 27.57 1.53 14.51
CA ASP A 373 27.85 2.18 15.79
C ASP A 373 26.87 1.76 16.89
N ARG A 374 25.58 1.62 16.56
CA ARG A 374 24.55 1.15 17.48
C ARG A 374 24.81 -0.30 17.86
N LEU A 375 25.11 -1.15 16.87
CA LEU A 375 25.50 -2.53 17.09
C LEU A 375 26.68 -2.65 18.06
N ALA A 376 27.73 -1.85 17.86
CA ALA A 376 28.89 -1.84 18.75
C ALA A 376 28.54 -1.38 20.18
N LEU A 377 27.59 -0.45 20.34
CA LEU A 377 27.10 0.00 21.65
C LEU A 377 26.20 -1.03 22.34
N ASP A 378 25.44 -1.81 21.58
CA ASP A 378 24.56 -2.86 22.11
C ASP A 378 25.34 -4.11 22.50
N ARG A 379 26.31 -4.53 21.69
CA ARG A 379 27.23 -5.63 22.03
C ARG A 379 27.96 -5.40 23.35
N LYS A 380 28.21 -4.14 23.76
CA LYS A 380 28.83 -3.80 25.05
C LYS A 380 27.93 -4.02 26.27
N ILE A 381 26.61 -3.97 26.10
CA ILE A 381 25.65 -4.06 27.21
C ILE A 381 24.80 -5.33 27.18
N SER A 382 24.89 -6.09 26.08
CA SER A 382 24.24 -7.38 25.95
C SER A 382 24.70 -8.32 27.06
N THR A 383 23.75 -9.03 27.67
CA THR A 383 24.02 -10.10 28.65
C THR A 383 24.59 -11.36 28.01
N GLY A 384 24.62 -11.46 26.68
CA GLY A 384 25.19 -12.59 25.95
C GLY A 384 24.44 -13.91 26.12
N HIS A 385 23.19 -13.89 26.62
CA HIS A 385 22.37 -15.08 26.64
C HIS A 385 22.05 -15.50 25.20
N LYS A 386 22.39 -16.75 24.89
CA LYS A 386 22.11 -17.35 23.59
C LYS A 386 20.80 -18.13 23.69
N MET A 387 20.02 -18.06 22.62
CA MET A 387 18.89 -18.95 22.42
C MET A 387 19.43 -20.37 22.19
N GLU A 388 18.76 -21.40 22.69
CA GLU A 388 19.19 -22.79 22.46
C GLU A 388 19.04 -23.14 20.97
N THR A 389 20.16 -23.32 20.27
CA THR A 389 20.21 -23.74 18.85
C THR A 389 20.29 -25.27 18.74
N GLY A 390 19.74 -25.84 17.65
CA GLY A 390 19.87 -27.27 17.34
C GLY A 390 19.01 -28.28 18.12
N LYS A 391 18.00 -27.85 18.89
CA LYS A 391 16.97 -28.77 19.44
C LYS A 391 15.91 -29.09 18.38
N GLU A 392 15.49 -30.36 18.28
CA GLU A 392 14.37 -30.76 17.42
C GLU A 392 13.10 -29.97 17.76
N TYR A 393 12.40 -29.50 16.73
CA TYR A 393 11.15 -28.75 16.86
C TYR A 393 10.05 -29.64 17.46
N ALA A 394 9.57 -29.27 18.65
CA ALA A 394 8.43 -29.93 19.31
C ALA A 394 7.17 -29.05 19.21
N PRO A 395 5.97 -29.61 19.04
CA PRO A 395 4.72 -28.83 18.88
C PRO A 395 4.21 -28.15 20.18
N THR A 396 4.99 -28.20 21.26
CA THR A 396 4.62 -27.70 22.60
C THR A 396 5.68 -26.73 23.11
N ILE A 397 5.38 -26.00 24.18
CA ILE A 397 6.35 -25.13 24.85
C ILE A 397 7.45 -25.90 25.62
N GLY A 398 7.42 -27.23 25.60
CA GLY A 398 8.37 -28.06 26.35
C GLY A 398 8.15 -28.02 27.87
N SER A 399 9.13 -28.56 28.61
CA SER A 399 9.08 -28.60 30.07
C SER A 399 9.38 -27.23 30.69
N LEU A 400 8.52 -26.78 31.61
CA LEU A 400 8.74 -25.58 32.42
C LEU A 400 9.33 -25.91 33.80
N HIS A 401 9.72 -27.15 34.04
CA HIS A 401 10.21 -27.61 35.35
C HIS A 401 11.45 -26.84 35.81
N ASP A 402 12.32 -26.48 34.86
CA ASP A 402 13.60 -25.81 35.10
C ASP A 402 13.48 -24.27 35.24
N PHE A 403 12.28 -23.76 35.53
CA PHE A 403 12.01 -22.35 35.82
C PHE A 403 11.80 -22.15 37.33
N PRO A 404 12.88 -22.05 38.15
CA PRO A 404 12.82 -22.12 39.61
C PRO A 404 12.08 -20.95 40.29
N HIS A 405 11.83 -19.87 39.55
CA HIS A 405 11.15 -18.67 40.06
C HIS A 405 9.74 -18.49 39.49
N LEU A 406 9.29 -19.38 38.59
CA LEU A 406 7.96 -19.29 38.01
C LEU A 406 6.93 -19.66 39.09
N THR A 407 6.11 -18.67 39.45
CA THR A 407 5.09 -18.79 40.52
C THR A 407 3.67 -18.74 39.97
N HIS A 408 3.47 -18.09 38.81
CA HIS A 408 2.16 -17.93 38.18
C HIS A 408 2.23 -18.38 36.72
N LEU A 409 1.39 -19.36 36.37
CA LEU A 409 1.26 -19.86 35.01
C LEU A 409 -0.21 -19.83 34.58
N SER A 410 -0.51 -19.08 33.54
CA SER A 410 -1.77 -19.14 32.80
C SER A 410 -1.44 -19.58 31.38
N ILE A 411 -2.04 -20.66 30.89
CA ILE A 411 -1.68 -21.16 29.56
C ILE A 411 -2.80 -21.96 28.91
N SER A 412 -2.94 -21.81 27.59
CA SER A 412 -3.79 -22.67 26.79
C SER A 412 -3.33 -24.11 26.87
N ILE A 413 -4.29 -25.03 27.01
CA ILE A 413 -3.97 -26.44 27.27
C ILE A 413 -3.19 -27.12 26.13
N MET A 414 -3.33 -26.64 24.90
CA MET A 414 -2.72 -27.26 23.70
C MET A 414 -1.23 -26.97 23.54
N PRO A 415 -0.76 -25.71 23.70
CA PRO A 415 0.67 -25.42 23.84
C PRO A 415 1.42 -26.26 24.89
N LEU A 416 0.73 -26.81 25.91
CA LEU A 416 1.34 -27.71 26.90
C LEU A 416 1.38 -29.18 26.45
N LEU A 417 0.29 -29.70 25.86
CA LEU A 417 0.06 -31.16 25.78
C LEU A 417 0.08 -31.78 24.38
N GLY A 418 -0.07 -31.04 23.27
CA GLY A 418 0.08 -31.68 21.96
C GLY A 418 -0.54 -31.01 20.73
N GLU A 419 -0.29 -31.66 19.59
CA GLU A 419 -0.56 -31.25 18.21
C GLU A 419 -1.97 -31.67 17.72
N TYR A 420 -2.59 -30.85 16.86
CA TYR A 420 -3.75 -31.18 16.03
C TYR A 420 -3.38 -31.05 14.54
N ASP A 421 -3.93 -31.90 13.66
CA ASP A 421 -3.86 -31.78 12.20
C ASP A 421 -4.71 -30.60 11.71
N TRP A 422 -4.04 -29.54 11.21
CA TRP A 422 -4.71 -28.33 10.68
C TRP A 422 -5.50 -28.60 9.41
N TRP A 423 -5.20 -29.68 8.67
CA TRP A 423 -5.99 -30.08 7.50
C TRP A 423 -7.36 -30.68 7.89
N LYS A 424 -7.57 -30.95 9.18
CA LYS A 424 -8.83 -31.43 9.75
C LYS A 424 -9.21 -30.55 10.94
N PRO A 425 -9.68 -29.32 10.72
CA PRO A 425 -10.05 -28.42 11.81
C PRO A 425 -11.03 -29.15 12.75
N PRO A 426 -10.65 -29.46 14.00
CA PRO A 426 -11.51 -30.21 14.90
C PRO A 426 -12.81 -29.44 15.20
N PHE A 427 -12.77 -28.10 15.04
CA PHE A 427 -13.88 -27.20 15.35
C PHE A 427 -14.98 -27.11 14.28
N ARG A 428 -14.83 -27.76 13.12
CA ARG A 428 -15.87 -27.73 12.07
C ARG A 428 -16.54 -29.07 11.77
N SER A 429 -16.08 -30.20 12.32
CA SER A 429 -16.61 -31.50 11.86
C SER A 429 -16.62 -32.70 12.82
N LYS A 430 -16.11 -32.61 14.06
CA LYS A 430 -16.15 -33.74 15.01
C LYS A 430 -16.83 -33.37 16.32
N GLU A 431 -17.86 -34.13 16.70
CA GLU A 431 -18.42 -34.08 18.04
C GLU A 431 -17.40 -34.65 19.05
N PRO A 432 -17.19 -34.02 20.21
CA PRO A 432 -16.36 -34.60 21.27
C PRO A 432 -16.89 -35.97 21.70
N PRO A 433 -16.03 -36.90 22.14
CA PRO A 433 -14.63 -36.69 22.53
C PRO A 433 -13.62 -36.78 21.38
N TYR A 434 -12.61 -35.90 21.39
CA TYR A 434 -11.43 -35.96 20.50
C TYR A 434 -10.17 -36.40 21.27
N ARG A 435 -9.20 -36.99 20.57
CA ARG A 435 -7.94 -37.51 21.16
C ARG A 435 -6.74 -36.76 20.62
N LEU A 436 -5.64 -36.74 21.37
CA LEU A 436 -4.36 -36.22 20.90
C LEU A 436 -3.84 -37.10 19.75
N GLU A 437 -3.28 -36.49 18.71
CA GLU A 437 -2.75 -37.25 17.57
C GLU A 437 -1.46 -37.99 17.89
N LYS A 438 -0.66 -37.39 18.77
CA LYS A 438 0.54 -37.97 19.35
C LYS A 438 0.40 -37.93 20.87
N PRO A 439 0.95 -38.92 21.60
CA PRO A 439 1.03 -38.85 23.05
C PRO A 439 1.74 -37.56 23.49
N ALA A 440 1.27 -36.97 24.60
CA ALA A 440 1.91 -35.79 25.15
C ALA A 440 3.40 -36.07 25.41
N PRO A 441 4.31 -35.14 25.01
CA PRO A 441 5.76 -35.38 25.10
C PRO A 441 6.24 -35.47 26.56
N PHE A 442 5.50 -34.88 27.49
CA PHE A 442 5.78 -34.88 28.92
C PHE A 442 4.50 -35.11 29.73
N ARG A 443 4.66 -35.69 30.92
CA ARG A 443 3.57 -35.76 31.91
C ARG A 443 3.33 -34.37 32.48
N LEU A 444 2.07 -33.93 32.54
CA LEU A 444 1.70 -32.58 32.98
C LEU A 444 2.23 -32.26 34.40
N VAL A 445 2.18 -33.24 35.31
CA VAL A 445 2.68 -33.06 36.67
C VAL A 445 4.21 -32.96 36.76
N ASP A 446 4.94 -33.53 35.79
CA ASP A 446 6.41 -33.49 35.77
C ASP A 446 6.94 -32.22 35.09
N MET A 447 6.19 -31.67 34.13
CA MET A 447 6.62 -30.48 33.37
C MET A 447 6.43 -29.16 34.12
N LEU A 448 5.61 -29.13 35.18
CA LEU A 448 5.36 -27.92 35.96
C LEU A 448 6.47 -27.71 37.01
N PRO A 449 6.88 -26.45 37.28
CA PRO A 449 7.92 -26.17 38.25
C PRO A 449 7.41 -26.33 39.70
N PRO A 450 8.21 -26.87 40.64
CA PRO A 450 7.83 -26.99 42.04
C PRO A 450 7.57 -25.65 42.75
N SER A 451 8.05 -24.54 42.19
CA SER A 451 7.82 -23.18 42.68
C SER A 451 6.42 -22.63 42.38
N LEU A 452 5.62 -23.32 41.57
CA LEU A 452 4.33 -22.83 41.09
C LEU A 452 3.33 -22.66 42.24
N GLU A 453 2.71 -21.47 42.34
CA GLU A 453 1.69 -21.13 43.32
C GLU A 453 0.28 -21.02 42.70
N TYR A 454 0.21 -20.66 41.42
CA TYR A 454 -1.02 -20.44 40.66
C TYR A 454 -0.92 -21.10 39.28
N LEU A 455 -1.95 -21.86 38.92
CA LEU A 455 -2.12 -22.46 37.58
C LEU A 455 -3.50 -22.10 37.02
N CYS A 456 -3.56 -21.59 35.79
CA CYS A 456 -4.80 -21.41 35.03
C CYS A 456 -4.68 -22.09 33.67
N LEU A 457 -5.66 -22.93 33.32
CA LEU A 457 -5.70 -23.64 32.05
C LEU A 457 -6.82 -23.05 31.17
N TYR A 458 -6.44 -22.35 30.10
CA TYR A 458 -7.40 -21.80 29.14
C TYR A 458 -7.94 -22.90 28.22
N GLY A 459 -9.24 -22.81 27.89
CA GLY A 459 -9.88 -23.65 26.88
C GLY A 459 -10.14 -25.10 27.29
N TYR A 460 -9.71 -25.55 28.47
CA TYR A 460 -9.97 -26.91 28.95
C TYR A 460 -11.44 -27.10 29.34
N THR A 461 -12.04 -28.19 28.85
CA THR A 461 -13.36 -28.67 29.23
C THR A 461 -13.29 -30.16 29.50
N ARG A 462 -13.73 -30.58 30.68
CA ARG A 462 -13.76 -32.00 31.04
C ARG A 462 -14.67 -32.80 30.10
N GLY A 463 -14.18 -33.94 29.60
CA GLY A 463 -14.91 -34.83 28.70
C GLY A 463 -14.77 -34.52 27.21
N GLU A 464 -14.16 -33.38 26.85
CA GLU A 464 -13.89 -33.07 25.44
C GLU A 464 -12.68 -33.83 24.90
N ASN A 465 -11.64 -34.05 25.72
CA ASN A 465 -10.45 -34.82 25.35
C ASN A 465 -10.02 -35.78 26.47
N PRO A 466 -10.27 -37.10 26.33
CA PRO A 466 -9.93 -38.09 27.34
C PRO A 466 -8.44 -38.17 27.67
N ASP A 467 -7.56 -37.96 26.68
CA ASP A 467 -6.12 -38.04 26.91
C ASP A 467 -5.64 -36.84 27.75
N VAL A 468 -6.26 -35.67 27.58
CA VAL A 468 -6.02 -34.49 28.44
C VAL A 468 -6.65 -34.69 29.82
N ASP A 469 -7.85 -35.26 29.91
CA ASP A 469 -8.50 -35.56 31.19
C ASP A 469 -7.63 -36.49 32.06
N GLU A 470 -6.98 -37.50 31.48
CA GLU A 470 -6.04 -38.37 32.19
C GLU A 470 -4.86 -37.60 32.81
N HIS A 471 -4.32 -36.61 32.08
CA HIS A 471 -3.26 -35.74 32.57
C HIS A 471 -3.73 -34.82 33.71
N ILE A 472 -4.96 -34.31 33.63
CA ILE A 472 -5.56 -33.47 34.68
C ILE A 472 -5.88 -34.29 35.93
N ASP A 473 -6.44 -35.48 35.78
CA ASP A 473 -6.71 -36.38 36.90
C ASP A 473 -5.40 -36.80 37.60
N GLU A 474 -4.34 -37.08 36.83
CA GLU A 474 -3.00 -37.33 37.40
C GLU A 474 -2.44 -36.11 38.15
N LEU A 475 -2.55 -34.91 37.57
CA LEU A 475 -2.12 -33.67 38.21
C LEU A 475 -2.81 -33.48 39.55
N LEU A 476 -4.14 -33.62 39.60
CA LEU A 476 -4.92 -33.47 40.83
C LEU A 476 -4.57 -34.53 41.89
N ALA A 477 -4.33 -35.78 41.46
CA ALA A 477 -3.96 -36.87 42.36
C ALA A 477 -2.55 -36.70 42.97
N LYS A 478 -1.62 -36.09 42.25
CA LYS A 478 -0.20 -35.96 42.64
C LYS A 478 0.23 -34.54 43.02
N LYS A 479 -0.69 -33.56 43.02
CA LYS A 479 -0.34 -32.13 43.23
C LYS A 479 0.36 -31.90 44.58
N ASP A 480 -0.11 -32.54 45.64
CA ASP A 480 0.42 -32.29 47.00
C ASP A 480 1.84 -32.84 47.16
N ASP A 481 2.18 -33.90 46.43
CA ASP A 481 3.52 -34.52 46.45
C ASP A 481 4.51 -33.81 45.51
N ARG A 482 4.05 -33.38 44.34
CA ARG A 482 4.92 -32.88 43.25
C ARG A 482 4.96 -31.36 43.11
N LEU A 483 3.89 -30.67 43.53
CA LEU A 483 3.72 -29.22 43.41
C LEU A 483 3.26 -28.65 44.77
N PRO A 484 4.09 -28.75 45.82
CA PRO A 484 3.68 -28.47 47.20
C PRO A 484 3.28 -27.00 47.44
N ASN A 485 3.69 -26.08 46.55
CA ASN A 485 3.37 -24.66 46.65
C ASN A 485 2.09 -24.27 45.90
N LEU A 486 1.49 -25.17 45.10
CA LEU A 486 0.36 -24.87 44.23
C LEU A 486 -0.92 -24.70 45.06
N LYS A 487 -1.37 -23.46 45.20
CA LYS A 487 -2.52 -23.07 46.04
C LYS A 487 -3.80 -22.95 45.25
N VAL A 488 -3.71 -22.46 44.01
CA VAL A 488 -4.86 -22.12 43.18
C VAL A 488 -4.74 -22.81 41.83
N ILE A 489 -5.81 -23.49 41.41
CA ILE A 489 -5.94 -24.06 40.08
C ILE A 489 -7.27 -23.58 39.47
N GLU A 490 -7.19 -22.86 38.37
CA GLU A 490 -8.32 -22.36 37.60
C GLU A 490 -8.41 -23.04 36.23
N GLY A 491 -9.60 -23.06 35.63
CA GLY A 491 -9.84 -23.69 34.33
C GLY A 491 -10.29 -25.14 34.37
N ILE A 492 -10.12 -25.85 35.51
CA ILE A 492 -10.53 -27.27 35.65
C ILE A 492 -12.02 -27.41 35.95
N ASP A 493 -12.51 -26.82 37.04
CA ASP A 493 -13.92 -26.94 37.46
C ASP A 493 -14.85 -26.07 36.62
N LYS A 494 -14.36 -24.88 36.28
CA LYS A 494 -15.05 -23.91 35.45
C LYS A 494 -14.11 -23.52 34.32
N ARG A 495 -14.55 -23.80 33.09
CA ARG A 495 -13.84 -23.40 31.87
C ARG A 495 -13.53 -21.91 31.90
N VAL A 496 -12.26 -21.58 31.79
CA VAL A 496 -11.81 -20.22 31.51
C VAL A 496 -11.76 -20.08 30.01
N ARG A 497 -12.41 -19.03 29.49
CA ARG A 497 -12.50 -18.79 28.06
C ARG A 497 -11.10 -18.52 27.50
N ASP A 498 -10.83 -19.06 26.32
CA ASP A 498 -9.61 -18.82 25.55
C ASP A 498 -9.90 -17.90 24.35
N ILE A 499 -8.87 -17.56 23.59
CA ILE A 499 -9.02 -16.74 22.38
C ILE A 499 -9.94 -17.39 21.32
N LYS A 500 -10.13 -18.72 21.35
CA LYS A 500 -11.06 -19.42 20.45
C LYS A 500 -12.50 -19.08 20.73
N ASP A 501 -12.86 -18.91 22.01
CA ASP A 501 -14.21 -18.47 22.36
C ASP A 501 -14.51 -17.08 21.81
N ILE A 502 -13.49 -16.22 21.72
CA ILE A 502 -13.61 -14.89 21.13
C ILE A 502 -13.82 -15.02 19.61
N LEU A 503 -13.00 -15.83 18.92
CA LEU A 503 -13.15 -16.10 17.49
C LEU A 503 -14.49 -16.77 17.16
N HIS A 504 -14.96 -17.69 18.02
CA HIS A 504 -16.25 -18.35 17.90
C HIS A 504 -17.41 -17.37 18.13
N ASP A 505 -17.37 -16.56 19.18
CA ASP A 505 -18.37 -15.51 19.42
C ASP A 505 -18.43 -14.52 18.25
N MET A 506 -17.28 -14.21 17.61
CA MET A 506 -17.22 -13.37 16.40
C MET A 506 -17.84 -14.06 15.17
N ALA A 507 -17.58 -15.34 14.96
CA ALA A 507 -18.17 -16.14 13.88
C ALA A 507 -19.68 -16.36 14.07
N VAL A 508 -20.14 -16.54 15.32
CA VAL A 508 -21.54 -16.82 15.68
C VAL A 508 -22.37 -15.54 15.82
N ALA A 509 -21.76 -14.38 16.04
CA ALA A 509 -22.45 -13.09 16.12
C ALA A 509 -23.17 -12.65 14.83
N GLY A 510 -23.19 -13.49 13.78
CA GLY A 510 -24.09 -13.32 12.64
C GLY A 510 -23.86 -12.02 11.91
N VAL A 511 -22.60 -11.65 11.71
CA VAL A 511 -22.29 -10.67 10.68
C VAL A 511 -22.45 -11.41 9.37
N ASP A 512 -23.55 -11.12 8.68
CA ASP A 512 -23.78 -11.53 7.30
C ASP A 512 -22.47 -11.25 6.53
N GLU A 513 -21.84 -12.27 5.94
CA GLU A 513 -20.55 -12.11 5.24
C GLU A 513 -20.65 -11.03 4.14
N ASP A 514 -21.87 -10.80 3.65
CA ASP A 514 -22.25 -9.73 2.71
C ASP A 514 -22.27 -8.30 3.31
N GLU A 515 -22.43 -8.11 4.63
CA GLU A 515 -22.33 -6.80 5.29
C GLU A 515 -20.88 -6.37 5.56
N LEU A 516 -19.91 -7.29 5.53
CA LEU A 516 -18.49 -7.01 5.78
C LEU A 516 -17.76 -6.41 4.58
N TYR A 517 -18.23 -6.68 3.35
CA TYR A 517 -17.64 -6.18 2.11
C TYR A 517 -18.12 -4.80 1.66
N VAL A 518 -19.11 -4.20 2.34
CA VAL A 518 -19.64 -2.88 1.99
C VAL A 518 -19.10 -1.82 2.94
N ARG A 519 -18.02 -1.11 2.52
CA ARG A 519 -17.82 0.35 2.68
C ARG A 519 -16.43 0.81 2.19
N GLY A 520 -16.31 1.08 0.90
CA GLY A 520 -16.21 2.46 0.43
C GLY A 520 -17.50 2.71 -0.37
N GLU A 521 -18.26 3.78 -0.26
CA GLU A 521 -18.14 5.08 0.40
C GLU A 521 -19.59 5.56 0.71
N GLY A 522 -19.75 6.78 1.24
CA GLY A 522 -20.85 7.68 0.85
C GLY A 522 -22.31 7.19 0.95
N PHE A 523 -23.00 7.69 1.98
CA PHE A 523 -24.42 8.07 1.98
C PHE A 523 -25.51 7.05 1.55
N GLU A 524 -26.33 6.71 2.55
CA GLU A 524 -27.52 5.88 2.52
C GLU A 524 -28.59 6.28 1.47
N SER A 525 -29.23 5.30 0.81
CA SER A 525 -30.58 5.50 0.26
C SER A 525 -31.43 4.20 0.19
N GLY A 526 -32.56 4.19 0.91
CA GLY A 526 -33.85 3.90 0.28
C GLY A 526 -34.65 2.62 0.56
N TRP A 527 -34.16 1.57 1.20
CA TRP A 527 -34.87 0.26 1.20
C TRP A 527 -35.48 -0.21 2.54
N LYS A 528 -35.24 0.47 3.66
CA LYS A 528 -35.79 0.08 4.98
C LYS A 528 -37.20 0.62 5.28
N ALA A 529 -37.83 1.39 4.38
CA ALA A 529 -38.99 2.22 4.73
C ALA A 529 -40.36 1.48 4.81
N ARG A 530 -40.60 0.37 4.09
CA ARG A 530 -41.98 -0.14 3.95
C ARG A 530 -42.28 -1.59 4.34
N LYS A 531 -41.30 -2.48 4.52
CA LYS A 531 -41.53 -3.90 4.86
C LYS A 531 -42.61 -4.60 3.97
N ILE A 532 -42.73 -4.25 2.69
CA ILE A 532 -43.67 -4.84 1.73
C ILE A 532 -42.91 -5.22 0.45
N LYS A 533 -43.14 -6.44 -0.06
CA LYS A 533 -42.44 -7.02 -1.22
C LYS A 533 -42.66 -6.21 -2.51
N CYS A 534 -41.58 -5.92 -3.23
CA CYS A 534 -41.55 -5.22 -4.52
C CYS A 534 -41.95 -6.17 -5.67
N ASP A 535 -42.60 -5.67 -6.73
CA ASP A 535 -42.98 -6.45 -7.91
C ASP A 535 -41.97 -6.39 -9.07
N GLU A 536 -40.82 -5.75 -8.85
CA GLU A 536 -39.63 -5.78 -9.73
C GLU A 536 -39.81 -5.21 -11.17
N ALA A 537 -40.97 -4.67 -11.51
CA ALA A 537 -41.20 -4.00 -12.80
C ALA A 537 -40.32 -2.74 -12.96
N LYS A 538 -39.68 -2.58 -14.13
CA LYS A 538 -38.80 -1.45 -14.50
C LYS A 538 -39.52 -0.43 -15.40
N PRO A 539 -39.22 0.88 -15.32
CA PRO A 539 -38.23 1.56 -14.47
C PRO A 539 -38.72 1.84 -13.03
N SER A 540 -39.98 1.52 -12.71
CA SER A 540 -40.57 1.69 -11.39
C SER A 540 -41.61 0.60 -11.13
N CYS A 541 -41.65 0.07 -9.91
CA CYS A 541 -42.57 -1.01 -9.55
C CYS A 541 -44.04 -0.53 -9.57
N LYS A 542 -44.99 -1.40 -9.95
CA LYS A 542 -46.41 -1.01 -10.06
C LYS A 542 -46.99 -0.58 -8.73
N ARG A 543 -46.47 -1.10 -7.62
CA ARG A 543 -46.90 -0.70 -6.27
C ARG A 543 -46.49 0.73 -5.90
N CYS A 544 -45.34 1.20 -6.36
CA CYS A 544 -44.92 2.60 -6.21
C CYS A 544 -45.74 3.52 -7.13
N LEU A 545 -45.98 3.09 -8.38
CA LEU A 545 -46.80 3.82 -9.35
C LEU A 545 -48.26 3.99 -8.89
N SER A 546 -48.92 2.92 -8.48
CA SER A 546 -50.32 2.94 -8.04
C SER A 546 -50.55 3.76 -6.76
N SER A 547 -49.55 3.82 -5.89
CA SER A 547 -49.60 4.67 -4.68
C SER A 547 -49.09 6.11 -4.92
N ARG A 548 -48.78 6.48 -6.17
CA ARG A 548 -48.22 7.78 -6.60
C ARG A 548 -46.97 8.18 -5.80
N ARG A 549 -46.04 7.25 -5.59
CA ARG A 549 -44.75 7.49 -4.91
C ARG A 549 -43.57 7.11 -5.81
N VAL A 550 -42.41 7.73 -5.56
CA VAL A 550 -41.17 7.53 -6.32
C VAL A 550 -40.57 6.16 -5.99
N CYS A 551 -40.22 5.37 -7.02
CA CYS A 551 -39.60 4.06 -6.88
C CYS A 551 -38.07 4.19 -6.86
N GLY A 552 -37.39 3.48 -5.96
CA GLY A 552 -35.93 3.60 -5.78
C GLY A 552 -35.05 2.99 -6.89
N GLY A 553 -35.63 2.43 -7.95
CA GLY A 553 -34.89 1.77 -9.05
C GLY A 553 -34.26 0.42 -8.68
N TYR A 554 -33.61 -0.24 -9.65
CA TYR A 554 -32.90 -1.53 -9.47
C TYR A 554 -31.49 -1.42 -10.08
N GLN A 555 -30.44 -1.84 -9.36
CA GLN A 555 -29.08 -1.93 -9.89
C GLN A 555 -28.76 -3.35 -10.40
N GLY A 556 -27.85 -3.42 -11.39
CA GLY A 556 -27.51 -4.61 -12.18
C GLY A 556 -26.70 -5.66 -11.42
N THR A 557 -26.79 -6.90 -11.90
CA THR A 557 -26.29 -8.14 -11.31
C THR A 557 -24.77 -8.24 -11.27
N ALA A 558 -24.24 -8.72 -10.14
CA ALA A 558 -22.85 -9.06 -9.88
C ALA A 558 -22.41 -10.37 -10.57
N SER A 559 -21.13 -10.45 -10.96
CA SER A 559 -20.38 -11.70 -11.08
C SER A 559 -18.87 -11.45 -10.91
N LEU A 560 -18.22 -12.36 -10.17
CA LEU A 560 -16.77 -12.50 -9.89
C LEU A 560 -16.08 -11.33 -9.17
N THR A 561 -16.26 -11.18 -7.86
CA THR A 561 -15.35 -10.36 -7.03
C THR A 561 -15.37 -10.82 -5.58
N CYS A 562 -14.29 -11.44 -5.12
CA CYS A 562 -13.81 -11.29 -3.74
C CYS A 562 -12.35 -11.77 -3.61
N TYR A 563 -11.39 -10.98 -4.10
CA TYR A 563 -9.99 -10.99 -3.63
C TYR A 563 -9.38 -9.62 -3.96
N ARG A 564 -8.99 -8.85 -2.92
CA ARG A 564 -8.44 -7.50 -3.10
C ARG A 564 -6.97 -7.57 -3.57
N PRO A 565 -6.53 -6.76 -4.56
CA PRO A 565 -5.26 -6.98 -5.26
C PRO A 565 -4.01 -6.36 -4.59
N ASN A 566 -4.07 -5.93 -3.32
CA ASN A 566 -3.07 -5.01 -2.75
C ASN A 566 -2.12 -5.63 -1.70
N GLN A 567 -1.98 -6.95 -1.56
CA GLN A 567 -1.16 -7.55 -0.49
C GLN A 567 -0.26 -8.71 -0.95
N LEU A 568 0.55 -8.49 -1.98
CA LEU A 568 1.61 -9.45 -2.33
C LEU A 568 2.63 -9.57 -1.19
N SER A 569 2.81 -10.76 -0.62
CA SER A 569 3.87 -11.04 0.37
C SER A 569 5.22 -10.77 -0.28
N ALA A 570 5.88 -9.66 0.04
CA ALA A 570 7.22 -9.33 -0.47
C ALA A 570 8.27 -10.23 0.19
N ARG A 571 9.25 -10.73 -0.58
CA ARG A 571 10.38 -11.52 -0.07
C ARG A 571 11.48 -10.62 0.48
N ASP A 572 11.61 -9.41 -0.08
CA ASP A 572 12.57 -8.39 0.35
C ASP A 572 12.02 -6.95 0.17
N GLN A 573 12.76 -5.96 0.69
CA GLN A 573 12.35 -4.55 0.66
C GLN A 573 12.27 -3.96 -0.75
N ARG A 574 13.18 -4.37 -1.66
CA ARG A 574 13.19 -3.89 -3.05
C ARG A 574 11.96 -4.38 -3.78
N GLU A 575 11.58 -5.62 -3.54
CA GLU A 575 10.39 -6.26 -4.05
C GLU A 575 9.11 -5.62 -3.49
N GLY A 576 9.05 -5.37 -2.17
CA GLY A 576 7.92 -4.71 -1.53
C GLY A 576 7.67 -3.30 -2.06
N ARG A 577 8.75 -2.50 -2.18
CA ARG A 577 8.70 -1.17 -2.80
C ARG A 577 8.25 -1.23 -4.25
N ALA A 578 8.78 -2.17 -5.03
CA ALA A 578 8.41 -2.32 -6.43
C ALA A 578 6.93 -2.67 -6.60
N PHE A 579 6.38 -3.58 -5.78
CA PHE A 579 4.95 -3.88 -5.79
C PHE A 579 4.08 -2.72 -5.32
N GLN A 580 4.48 -2.01 -4.26
CA GLN A 580 3.76 -0.82 -3.83
C GLN A 580 3.73 0.23 -4.95
N PHE A 581 4.88 0.49 -5.57
CA PHE A 581 4.98 1.42 -6.70
C PHE A 581 4.11 0.94 -7.88
N PHE A 582 4.03 -0.37 -8.11
CA PHE A 582 3.15 -0.91 -9.14
C PHE A 582 1.67 -0.60 -8.85
N THR A 583 1.22 -0.90 -7.63
CA THR A 583 -0.17 -0.72 -7.23
C THR A 583 -0.59 0.74 -7.20
N GLU A 584 0.26 1.62 -6.68
CA GLU A 584 -0.08 3.04 -6.48
C GLU A 584 0.08 3.87 -7.75
N MET A 585 1.04 3.51 -8.62
CA MET A 585 1.41 4.33 -9.78
C MET A 585 1.33 3.58 -11.11
N VAL A 586 2.00 2.44 -11.25
CA VAL A 586 2.15 1.80 -12.56
C VAL A 586 0.83 1.25 -13.09
N GLY A 587 0.16 0.37 -12.34
CA GLY A 587 -1.08 -0.29 -12.76
C GLY A 587 -2.20 0.68 -13.19
N PRO A 588 -2.53 1.70 -12.36
CA PRO A 588 -3.53 2.70 -12.72
C PRO A 588 -3.18 3.50 -13.98
N VAL A 589 -1.89 3.76 -14.25
CA VAL A 589 -1.46 4.60 -15.38
C VAL A 589 -1.27 3.79 -16.67
N LEU A 590 -0.80 2.54 -16.59
CA LEU A 590 -0.59 1.67 -17.77
C LEU A 590 -1.87 1.50 -18.60
N SER A 591 -3.01 1.42 -17.92
CA SER A 591 -4.32 1.10 -18.49
C SER A 591 -4.96 2.24 -19.29
N GLY A 592 -4.48 3.47 -19.13
CA GLY A 592 -5.15 4.65 -19.69
C GLY A 592 -6.65 4.71 -19.32
N PRO A 593 -7.49 5.33 -20.17
CA PRO A 593 -8.94 5.46 -19.92
C PRO A 593 -9.78 4.21 -20.27
N THR A 594 -9.18 3.09 -20.68
CA THR A 594 -9.85 2.07 -21.49
C THR A 594 -10.29 0.85 -20.67
N ASP A 595 -9.44 0.30 -19.79
CA ASP A 595 -9.82 -0.69 -18.76
C ASP A 595 -8.73 -0.89 -17.69
N SER A 596 -8.95 -0.31 -16.50
CA SER A 596 -7.98 -0.43 -15.39
C SER A 596 -7.92 -1.80 -14.73
N TYR A 597 -8.93 -2.67 -14.91
CA TYR A 597 -9.07 -3.89 -14.12
C TYR A 597 -7.96 -4.91 -14.39
N PHE A 598 -7.52 -5.05 -15.65
CA PHE A 598 -6.45 -5.98 -16.01
C PHE A 598 -5.17 -5.70 -15.21
N TRP A 599 -4.67 -4.47 -15.24
CA TRP A 599 -3.42 -4.10 -14.59
C TRP A 599 -3.54 -3.98 -13.08
N THR A 600 -4.65 -3.44 -12.58
CA THR A 600 -4.82 -3.17 -11.14
C THR A 600 -5.28 -4.40 -10.35
N HIS A 601 -6.00 -5.34 -10.97
CA HIS A 601 -6.56 -6.51 -10.30
C HIS A 601 -5.99 -7.82 -10.83
N LEU A 602 -6.14 -8.13 -12.12
CA LEU A 602 -5.76 -9.45 -12.65
C LEU A 602 -4.25 -9.70 -12.56
N VAL A 603 -3.43 -8.76 -13.04
CA VAL A 603 -1.96 -8.88 -13.00
C VAL A 603 -1.46 -9.05 -11.56
N MET A 604 -2.06 -8.32 -10.62
CA MET A 604 -1.73 -8.41 -9.20
C MET A 604 -2.14 -9.77 -8.61
N GLN A 605 -3.37 -10.22 -8.89
CA GLN A 605 -3.86 -11.54 -8.46
C GLN A 605 -2.98 -12.67 -9.01
N PHE A 606 -2.61 -12.63 -10.29
CA PHE A 606 -1.70 -13.64 -10.85
C PHE A 606 -0.31 -13.59 -10.23
N SER A 607 0.20 -12.40 -9.88
CA SER A 607 1.50 -12.26 -9.22
C SER A 607 1.56 -12.86 -7.82
N HIS A 608 0.41 -13.14 -7.18
CA HIS A 608 0.36 -13.80 -5.87
C HIS A 608 0.69 -15.28 -5.98
N PHE A 609 0.09 -15.94 -6.97
CA PHE A 609 0.15 -17.39 -7.10
C PHE A 609 1.28 -17.85 -8.01
N GLU A 610 1.74 -16.98 -8.92
CA GLU A 610 2.64 -17.37 -10.01
C GLU A 610 3.97 -16.61 -9.96
N PRO A 611 5.09 -17.27 -9.57
CA PRO A 611 6.41 -16.65 -9.45
C PRO A 611 6.87 -15.94 -10.74
N THR A 612 6.49 -16.49 -11.88
CA THR A 612 6.84 -15.94 -13.20
C THR A 612 6.19 -14.57 -13.45
N MET A 613 4.90 -14.42 -13.08
CA MET A 613 4.14 -13.16 -13.19
C MET A 613 4.73 -12.11 -12.27
N ARG A 614 5.02 -12.53 -11.04
CA ARG A 614 5.69 -11.74 -10.02
C ARG A 614 7.01 -11.15 -10.51
N HIS A 615 7.89 -11.96 -11.07
CA HIS A 615 9.14 -11.47 -11.65
C HIS A 615 8.91 -10.46 -12.79
N ALA A 616 7.94 -10.70 -13.67
CA ALA A 616 7.62 -9.75 -14.73
C ALA A 616 7.10 -8.40 -14.19
N VAL A 617 6.22 -8.41 -13.18
CA VAL A 617 5.70 -7.19 -12.54
C VAL A 617 6.80 -6.39 -11.86
N LEU A 618 7.74 -7.04 -11.19
CA LEU A 618 8.87 -6.36 -10.55
C LEU A 618 9.79 -5.69 -11.56
N SER A 619 10.04 -6.36 -12.68
CA SER A 619 10.79 -5.79 -13.79
C SER A 619 10.10 -4.54 -14.35
N ILE A 620 8.79 -4.63 -14.63
CA ILE A 620 7.99 -3.48 -15.10
C ILE A 620 8.07 -2.33 -14.08
N SER A 621 7.91 -2.62 -12.79
CA SER A 621 7.89 -1.60 -11.73
C SER A 621 9.21 -0.86 -11.65
N SER A 622 10.33 -1.59 -11.65
CA SER A 622 11.67 -1.01 -11.57
C SER A 622 12.00 -0.18 -12.82
N LEU A 623 11.70 -0.70 -14.02
CA LEU A 623 11.87 0.04 -15.27
C LEU A 623 11.01 1.31 -15.29
N TYR A 624 9.77 1.23 -14.84
CA TYR A 624 8.89 2.39 -14.80
C TYR A 624 9.42 3.44 -13.81
N GLU A 625 9.91 3.02 -12.65
CA GLU A 625 10.44 3.95 -11.65
C GLU A 625 11.67 4.71 -12.17
N GLU A 626 12.58 4.03 -12.89
CA GLU A 626 13.70 4.68 -13.58
C GLU A 626 13.22 5.67 -14.65
N PHE A 627 12.20 5.28 -15.44
CA PHE A 627 11.64 6.12 -16.49
C PHE A 627 11.02 7.40 -15.89
N ALA A 628 10.26 7.25 -14.80
CA ALA A 628 9.62 8.37 -14.10
C ALA A 628 10.64 9.35 -13.49
N LYS A 629 11.87 8.90 -13.20
CA LYS A 629 13.01 9.74 -12.76
C LYS A 629 13.68 10.49 -13.91
N GLY A 630 13.28 10.24 -15.16
CA GLY A 630 13.85 10.86 -16.36
C GLY A 630 15.03 10.10 -16.96
N SER A 631 15.31 8.87 -16.53
CA SER A 631 16.36 8.04 -17.12
C SER A 631 15.97 7.61 -18.53
N ARG A 632 16.95 7.61 -19.45
CA ARG A 632 16.77 7.02 -20.79
C ARG A 632 16.94 5.51 -20.69
N ILE A 633 15.82 4.78 -20.77
CA ILE A 633 15.82 3.32 -20.73
C ILE A 633 15.92 2.78 -22.15
N THR A 634 17.00 2.06 -22.44
CA THR A 634 17.10 1.18 -23.60
C THR A 634 17.63 -0.17 -23.15
N ARG A 635 17.47 -1.19 -24.00
CA ARG A 635 18.03 -2.53 -23.73
C ARG A 635 19.53 -2.51 -23.40
N GLN A 636 20.30 -1.60 -24.01
CA GLN A 636 21.74 -1.47 -23.77
C GLN A 636 22.13 -0.58 -22.57
N VAL A 637 21.22 0.30 -22.12
CA VAL A 637 21.52 1.36 -21.12
C VAL A 637 20.70 1.17 -19.83
N CYS A 638 19.97 0.07 -19.69
CA CYS A 638 19.18 -0.25 -18.50
C CYS A 638 20.09 -0.29 -17.25
N GLY A 639 20.01 0.74 -16.40
CA GLY A 639 20.87 0.93 -15.23
C GLY A 639 20.49 0.05 -14.04
N SER A 640 19.27 -0.48 -14.03
CA SER A 640 18.77 -1.36 -12.97
C SER A 640 19.06 -2.82 -13.28
N THR A 641 20.08 -3.38 -12.63
CA THR A 641 20.35 -4.83 -12.59
C THR A 641 19.14 -5.62 -12.09
N PHE A 642 18.44 -5.08 -11.08
CA PHE A 642 17.21 -5.66 -10.51
C PHE A 642 16.12 -5.98 -11.55
N ALA A 643 15.82 -5.00 -12.41
CA ALA A 643 14.86 -5.18 -13.51
C ALA A 643 15.29 -6.27 -14.51
N VAL A 644 16.57 -6.34 -14.83
CA VAL A 644 17.14 -7.30 -15.79
C VAL A 644 17.13 -8.71 -15.21
N ASP A 645 17.52 -8.86 -13.94
CA ASP A 645 17.56 -10.16 -13.26
C ASP A 645 16.15 -10.76 -13.14
N HIS A 646 15.16 -9.94 -12.77
CA HIS A 646 13.77 -10.38 -12.72
C HIS A 646 13.20 -10.66 -14.11
N TYR A 647 13.54 -9.88 -15.14
CA TYR A 647 13.10 -10.18 -16.50
C TYR A 647 13.66 -11.52 -17.00
N ASN A 648 14.97 -11.76 -16.81
CA ASN A 648 15.63 -13.01 -17.18
C ASN A 648 15.05 -14.21 -16.41
N SER A 649 14.73 -14.02 -15.12
CA SER A 649 14.10 -15.03 -14.29
C SER A 649 12.70 -15.39 -14.81
N ALA A 650 11.88 -14.39 -15.16
CA ALA A 650 10.58 -14.61 -15.77
C ALA A 650 10.70 -15.40 -17.10
N ILE A 651 11.61 -15.03 -18.00
CA ILE A 651 11.85 -15.77 -19.25
C ILE A 651 12.25 -17.23 -18.98
N LYS A 652 13.12 -17.47 -17.98
CA LYS A 652 13.59 -18.81 -17.63
C LYS A 652 12.42 -19.70 -17.16
N HIS A 653 11.54 -19.17 -16.33
CA HIS A 653 10.38 -19.91 -15.80
C HIS A 653 9.27 -20.13 -16.84
N VAL A 654 9.09 -19.22 -17.79
CA VAL A 654 8.13 -19.41 -18.91
C VAL A 654 8.47 -20.64 -19.75
N LYS A 655 9.76 -20.91 -19.99
CA LYS A 655 10.20 -22.05 -20.81
C LYS A 655 9.77 -23.41 -20.26
N SER A 656 9.44 -23.50 -18.98
CA SER A 656 8.96 -24.71 -18.31
C SER A 656 7.44 -24.77 -18.12
N SER A 657 6.70 -23.69 -18.42
CA SER A 657 5.24 -23.65 -18.19
C SER A 657 4.46 -24.23 -19.38
N SER A 658 3.38 -24.95 -19.07
CA SER A 658 2.44 -25.50 -20.05
C SER A 658 1.06 -24.83 -20.02
N ASP A 659 0.85 -23.83 -19.17
CA ASP A 659 -0.44 -23.13 -19.06
C ASP A 659 -0.52 -21.98 -20.07
N GLU A 660 -1.30 -22.21 -21.13
CA GLU A 660 -1.52 -21.24 -22.20
C GLU A 660 -2.13 -19.91 -21.70
N GLN A 661 -3.01 -19.94 -20.69
CA GLN A 661 -3.66 -18.73 -20.18
C GLN A 661 -2.65 -17.83 -19.47
N MET A 662 -1.75 -18.45 -18.70
CA MET A 662 -0.66 -17.74 -18.06
C MET A 662 0.34 -17.19 -19.07
N ILE A 663 0.68 -17.98 -20.10
CA ILE A 663 1.60 -17.52 -21.14
C ILE A 663 1.02 -16.29 -21.85
N LEU A 664 -0.29 -16.22 -22.08
CA LEU A 664 -0.94 -15.05 -22.69
C LEU A 664 -0.82 -13.79 -21.85
N VAL A 665 -1.06 -13.88 -20.55
CA VAL A 665 -0.88 -12.73 -19.63
C VAL A 665 0.60 -12.32 -19.59
N LEU A 666 1.53 -13.29 -19.55
CA LEU A 666 2.97 -13.01 -19.60
C LEU A 666 3.41 -12.38 -20.93
N CYS A 667 2.80 -12.75 -22.06
CA CYS A 667 3.03 -12.06 -23.33
C CYS A 667 2.70 -10.56 -23.20
N VAL A 668 1.58 -10.20 -22.58
CA VAL A 668 1.23 -8.79 -22.36
C VAL A 668 2.26 -8.09 -21.45
N LEU A 669 2.67 -8.73 -20.36
CA LEU A 669 3.70 -8.18 -19.46
C LEU A 669 5.06 -7.99 -20.15
N PHE A 670 5.49 -8.96 -20.95
CA PHE A 670 6.73 -8.86 -21.72
C PHE A 670 6.66 -7.78 -22.80
N ILE A 671 5.53 -7.65 -23.50
CA ILE A 671 5.31 -6.53 -24.44
C ILE A 671 5.46 -5.19 -23.70
N CYS A 672 4.99 -5.08 -22.46
CA CYS A 672 5.15 -3.88 -21.64
C CYS A 672 6.62 -3.60 -21.28
N ILE A 673 7.38 -4.62 -20.90
CA ILE A 673 8.83 -4.52 -20.63
C ILE A 673 9.58 -4.05 -21.90
N GLU A 674 9.33 -4.71 -23.04
CA GLU A 674 9.97 -4.37 -24.31
C GLU A 674 9.55 -2.97 -24.79
N CYS A 675 8.31 -2.55 -24.54
CA CYS A 675 7.87 -1.17 -24.80
C CYS A 675 8.66 -0.16 -23.96
N LEU A 676 8.80 -0.39 -22.65
CA LEU A 676 9.60 0.47 -21.76
C LEU A 676 11.05 0.57 -22.24
N GLN A 677 11.65 -0.56 -22.63
CA GLN A 677 13.02 -0.65 -23.16
C GLN A 677 13.16 -0.15 -24.62
N GLY A 678 12.06 0.06 -25.33
CA GLY A 678 12.06 0.54 -26.72
C GLY A 678 12.48 -0.52 -27.75
N ASP A 679 12.37 -1.81 -27.44
CA ASP A 679 12.67 -2.91 -28.36
C ASP A 679 11.43 -3.27 -29.19
N PHE A 680 11.34 -2.66 -30.38
CA PHE A 680 10.21 -2.86 -31.29
C PHE A 680 10.08 -4.32 -31.76
N ASP A 681 11.19 -4.95 -32.12
CA ASP A 681 11.19 -6.29 -32.72
C ASP A 681 10.77 -7.35 -31.70
N ALA A 682 11.31 -7.28 -30.48
CA ALA A 682 10.92 -8.18 -29.39
C ALA A 682 9.45 -7.98 -28.99
N SER A 683 9.00 -6.74 -28.85
CA SER A 683 7.59 -6.41 -28.58
C SER A 683 6.65 -7.01 -29.64
N MET A 684 7.02 -6.88 -30.93
CA MET A 684 6.23 -7.44 -32.03
C MET A 684 6.25 -8.96 -32.02
N GLN A 685 7.39 -9.57 -31.69
CA GLN A 685 7.53 -11.02 -31.57
C GLN A 685 6.63 -11.58 -30.47
N HIS A 686 6.60 -10.98 -29.28
CA HIS A 686 5.69 -11.41 -28.20
C HIS A 686 4.21 -11.26 -28.60
N CYS A 687 3.86 -10.18 -29.31
CA CYS A 687 2.51 -9.98 -29.82
C CYS A 687 2.10 -11.09 -30.82
N ARG A 688 2.98 -11.46 -31.77
CA ARG A 688 2.72 -12.57 -32.72
C ARG A 688 2.45 -13.89 -32.01
N HIS A 689 3.34 -14.28 -31.09
CA HIS A 689 3.19 -15.54 -30.36
C HIS A 689 1.93 -15.54 -29.48
N GLY A 690 1.64 -14.42 -28.79
CA GLY A 690 0.43 -14.26 -28.00
C GLY A 690 -0.84 -14.45 -28.82
N ILE A 691 -0.94 -13.84 -30.00
CA ILE A 691 -2.11 -14.04 -30.89
C ILE A 691 -2.20 -15.49 -31.39
N MET A 692 -1.07 -16.11 -31.73
CA MET A 692 -1.06 -17.52 -32.15
C MET A 692 -1.57 -18.45 -31.05
N ILE A 693 -1.19 -18.22 -29.80
CA ILE A 693 -1.68 -18.99 -28.65
C ILE A 693 -3.17 -18.71 -28.47
N LEU A 694 -3.57 -17.43 -28.42
CA LEU A 694 -4.95 -17.00 -28.21
C LEU A 694 -5.94 -17.61 -29.22
N ASN A 695 -5.52 -17.78 -30.48
CA ASN A 695 -6.33 -18.41 -31.51
C ASN A 695 -6.53 -19.93 -31.31
N ASN A 696 -5.59 -20.60 -30.65
CA ASN A 696 -5.59 -22.05 -30.45
C ASN A 696 -6.05 -22.47 -29.04
N SER A 697 -6.10 -21.53 -28.09
CA SER A 697 -6.47 -21.78 -26.69
C SER A 697 -7.99 -21.89 -26.47
N PRO A 698 -8.42 -22.55 -25.37
CA PRO A 698 -9.79 -22.47 -24.89
C PRO A 698 -10.20 -21.02 -24.64
N ARG A 699 -11.50 -20.70 -24.77
CA ARG A 699 -12.05 -19.34 -24.69
C ARG A 699 -12.84 -19.11 -23.40
N PRO A 700 -12.20 -19.05 -22.22
CA PRO A 700 -12.91 -18.67 -21.01
C PRO A 700 -13.34 -17.20 -21.08
N GLU A 701 -14.50 -16.89 -20.50
CA GLU A 701 -15.12 -15.56 -20.58
C GLU A 701 -14.16 -14.42 -20.17
N TRP A 702 -13.40 -14.61 -19.08
CA TRP A 702 -12.47 -13.61 -18.58
C TRP A 702 -11.34 -13.29 -19.57
N MET A 703 -10.85 -14.30 -20.31
CA MET A 703 -9.80 -14.10 -21.32
C MET A 703 -10.34 -13.27 -22.48
N CYS A 704 -11.55 -13.60 -22.95
CA CYS A 704 -12.25 -12.84 -23.97
C CYS A 704 -12.51 -11.40 -23.52
N GLN A 705 -12.87 -11.22 -22.25
CA GLN A 705 -13.19 -9.91 -21.69
C GLN A 705 -11.95 -9.01 -21.52
N TYR A 706 -10.82 -9.54 -21.03
CA TYR A 706 -9.69 -8.71 -20.60
C TYR A 706 -8.44 -8.80 -21.50
N LEU A 707 -8.18 -9.93 -22.17
CA LEU A 707 -6.98 -10.11 -22.99
C LEU A 707 -7.22 -9.80 -24.47
N VAL A 708 -8.37 -10.20 -25.03
CA VAL A 708 -8.68 -9.95 -26.45
C VAL A 708 -8.65 -8.45 -26.80
N PRO A 709 -9.23 -7.53 -26.00
CA PRO A 709 -9.14 -6.10 -26.29
C PRO A 709 -7.69 -5.58 -26.31
N ILE A 710 -6.82 -6.10 -25.43
CA ILE A 710 -5.40 -5.74 -25.38
C ILE A 710 -4.70 -6.18 -26.67
N PHE A 711 -4.81 -7.46 -27.04
CA PHE A 711 -4.18 -7.96 -28.26
C PHE A 711 -4.74 -7.29 -29.52
N ARG A 712 -6.03 -6.95 -29.56
CA ARG A 712 -6.64 -6.21 -30.66
C ARG A 712 -6.00 -4.84 -30.83
N ARG A 713 -5.80 -4.08 -29.75
CA ARG A 713 -5.14 -2.77 -29.80
C ARG A 713 -3.67 -2.87 -30.17
N LEU A 714 -2.98 -3.88 -29.66
CA LEU A 714 -1.60 -4.17 -30.06
C LEU A 714 -1.49 -4.51 -31.56
N ARG A 715 -2.52 -5.14 -32.14
CA ARG A 715 -2.61 -5.34 -33.61
C ARG A 715 -2.73 -4.05 -34.40
N ILE A 716 -3.25 -2.97 -33.81
CA ILE A 716 -3.37 -1.66 -34.46
C ILE A 716 -2.01 -0.95 -34.47
N MET A 717 -1.05 -1.33 -33.61
CA MET A 717 0.26 -0.67 -33.50
C MET A 717 0.98 -0.41 -34.84
N PRO A 718 1.03 -1.37 -35.80
CA PRO A 718 1.63 -1.12 -37.11
C PRO A 718 0.99 0.03 -37.93
N PHE A 719 -0.28 0.40 -37.72
CA PHE A 719 -0.90 1.54 -38.41
C PHE A 719 -0.11 2.84 -38.23
N PHE A 720 0.54 2.96 -37.07
CA PHE A 720 1.15 4.21 -36.63
C PHE A 720 2.64 4.29 -36.99
N PHE A 721 3.25 3.18 -37.45
CA PHE A 721 4.62 3.16 -37.94
C PHE A 721 4.65 3.38 -39.45
N GLY A 722 4.73 4.67 -39.85
CA GLY A 722 4.72 5.11 -41.25
C GLY A 722 6.05 4.91 -41.96
N GLY A 723 6.26 3.75 -42.57
CA GLY A 723 7.37 3.47 -43.50
C GLY A 723 6.86 2.94 -44.84
N GLY A 724 7.68 3.09 -45.91
CA GLY A 724 7.32 2.68 -47.28
C GLY A 724 7.10 1.17 -47.51
N LYS A 725 7.30 0.33 -46.50
CA LYS A 725 6.84 -1.07 -46.45
C LYS A 725 6.12 -1.28 -45.12
N LEU A 726 4.89 -1.78 -45.16
CA LEU A 726 4.19 -2.17 -43.93
C LEU A 726 5.02 -3.25 -43.21
N PRO A 727 5.18 -3.18 -41.88
CA PRO A 727 5.73 -4.27 -41.10
C PRO A 727 4.99 -5.58 -41.41
N THR A 728 5.65 -6.73 -41.27
CA THR A 728 4.99 -8.03 -41.47
C THR A 728 3.70 -8.07 -40.63
N PRO A 729 2.54 -8.38 -41.23
CA PRO A 729 1.27 -8.30 -40.53
C PRO A 729 1.28 -9.23 -39.31
N LEU A 730 0.65 -8.78 -38.24
CA LEU A 730 0.36 -9.62 -37.08
C LEU A 730 -0.74 -10.62 -37.46
N PRO A 731 -0.70 -11.87 -36.96
CA PRO A 731 -1.72 -12.88 -37.25
C PRO A 731 -3.14 -12.37 -36.95
N GLN A 732 -4.14 -12.84 -37.70
CA GLN A 732 -5.54 -12.47 -37.47
C GLN A 732 -6.06 -13.00 -36.12
N LEU A 733 -7.00 -12.29 -35.50
CA LEU A 733 -7.72 -12.75 -34.31
C LEU A 733 -8.94 -13.58 -34.76
N ILE A 734 -8.80 -14.90 -34.83
CA ILE A 734 -9.77 -15.78 -35.47
C ILE A 734 -10.95 -16.05 -34.52
N GLY A 735 -12.17 -15.71 -34.93
CA GLY A 735 -13.38 -15.99 -34.15
C GLY A 735 -13.56 -15.07 -32.94
N PHE A 736 -12.95 -13.88 -32.96
CA PHE A 736 -13.09 -12.82 -31.96
C PHE A 736 -13.68 -11.54 -32.58
N GLU A 737 -14.47 -11.68 -33.64
CA GLU A 737 -15.13 -10.55 -34.31
C GLU A 737 -16.16 -9.93 -33.36
N THR A 738 -16.20 -8.60 -33.31
CA THR A 738 -17.17 -7.89 -32.46
C THR A 738 -18.37 -7.44 -33.27
N PRO A 739 -19.57 -8.04 -33.08
CA PRO A 739 -20.76 -7.56 -33.76
C PRO A 739 -21.13 -6.17 -33.26
N MET A 740 -21.67 -5.34 -34.16
CA MET A 740 -22.19 -4.03 -33.79
C MET A 740 -23.37 -4.19 -32.83
N PRO A 741 -23.32 -3.66 -31.59
CA PRO A 741 -24.43 -3.77 -30.65
C PRO A 741 -25.61 -2.89 -31.08
N ALA A 742 -26.79 -3.14 -30.51
CA ALA A 742 -27.97 -2.34 -30.80
C ALA A 742 -27.77 -0.85 -30.44
N LYS A 743 -27.04 -0.58 -29.35
CA LYS A 743 -26.63 0.74 -28.86
C LYS A 743 -25.37 0.60 -27.99
N PHE A 744 -24.64 1.69 -27.79
CA PHE A 744 -23.55 1.73 -26.82
C PHE A 744 -24.06 2.15 -25.44
N TYR A 745 -23.70 1.39 -24.41
CA TYR A 745 -24.03 1.74 -23.01
C TYR A 745 -22.93 2.52 -22.31
N ASP A 746 -21.68 2.31 -22.70
CA ASP A 746 -20.53 3.01 -22.17
C ASP A 746 -19.44 3.20 -23.25
N THR A 747 -18.43 4.00 -22.93
CA THR A 747 -17.30 4.29 -23.84
C THR A 747 -16.42 3.07 -24.10
N ARG A 748 -16.44 2.05 -23.23
CA ARG A 748 -15.64 0.82 -23.39
C ARG A 748 -16.21 -0.06 -24.48
N GLU A 749 -17.53 -0.26 -24.51
CA GLU A 749 -18.21 -1.00 -25.57
C GLU A 749 -17.96 -0.36 -26.94
N ALA A 750 -18.09 0.97 -27.02
CA ALA A 750 -17.79 1.73 -28.23
C ALA A 750 -16.33 1.56 -28.67
N GLN A 751 -15.40 1.55 -27.72
CA GLN A 751 -13.98 1.34 -27.99
C GLN A 751 -13.69 -0.04 -28.59
N VAL A 752 -14.25 -1.11 -28.01
CA VAL A 752 -14.03 -2.48 -28.47
C VAL A 752 -14.45 -2.63 -29.94
N VAL A 753 -15.55 -1.99 -30.33
CA VAL A 753 -16.05 -2.00 -31.72
C VAL A 753 -15.16 -1.17 -32.66
N ILE A 754 -14.75 0.05 -32.30
CA ILE A 754 -13.91 0.86 -33.20
C ILE A 754 -12.52 0.24 -33.37
N ASP A 755 -11.97 -0.37 -32.32
CA ASP A 755 -10.69 -1.09 -32.40
C ASP A 755 -10.82 -2.34 -33.31
N ASP A 756 -11.98 -3.02 -33.35
CA ASP A 756 -12.26 -4.14 -34.28
C ASP A 756 -12.34 -3.67 -35.73
N LEU A 757 -13.08 -2.58 -35.96
CA LEU A 757 -13.19 -1.97 -37.28
C LEU A 757 -11.83 -1.49 -37.80
N MET A 758 -11.01 -0.88 -36.94
CA MET A 758 -9.63 -0.50 -37.29
C MET A 758 -8.80 -1.71 -37.71
N VAL A 759 -8.83 -2.81 -36.95
CA VAL A 759 -8.10 -4.03 -37.31
C VAL A 759 -8.57 -4.60 -38.65
N ARG A 760 -9.89 -4.64 -38.91
CA ARG A 760 -10.43 -5.11 -40.19
C ARG A 760 -10.05 -4.22 -41.36
N ILE A 761 -10.00 -2.90 -41.14
CA ILE A 761 -9.48 -1.95 -42.13
C ILE A 761 -8.00 -2.23 -42.42
N LEU A 762 -7.19 -2.55 -41.39
CA LEU A 762 -5.80 -2.92 -41.56
C LEU A 762 -5.65 -4.14 -42.46
N ASP A 763 -6.43 -5.18 -42.15
CA ASP A 763 -6.42 -6.44 -42.88
C ASP A 763 -6.86 -6.19 -44.34
N CYS A 764 -7.88 -5.36 -44.58
CA CYS A 764 -8.28 -4.92 -45.93
C CYS A 764 -7.18 -4.15 -46.67
N LEU A 765 -6.37 -3.34 -45.99
CA LEU A 765 -5.26 -2.60 -46.60
C LEU A 765 -4.09 -3.53 -46.98
N HIS A 766 -3.88 -4.62 -46.25
CA HIS A 766 -2.86 -5.62 -46.55
C HIS A 766 -3.29 -6.60 -47.63
N ASP A 767 -4.49 -7.18 -47.48
CA ASP A 767 -4.97 -8.29 -48.31
C ASP A 767 -5.64 -7.80 -49.61
N GLY A 768 -5.94 -6.49 -49.70
CA GLY A 768 -6.60 -5.90 -50.87
C GLY A 768 -8.07 -6.30 -51.04
N ASN A 769 -8.71 -6.83 -50.00
CA ASN A 769 -10.10 -7.29 -50.02
C ASN A 769 -11.11 -6.11 -50.16
N ASP A 770 -12.26 -6.38 -50.80
CA ASP A 770 -13.24 -5.39 -51.28
C ASP A 770 -14.35 -5.03 -50.26
N ASP A 771 -14.18 -5.43 -48.99
CA ASP A 771 -15.17 -5.17 -47.91
C ASP A 771 -15.21 -3.70 -47.43
N ARG A 772 -14.51 -2.79 -48.12
CA ARG A 772 -14.40 -1.37 -47.74
C ARG A 772 -15.74 -0.66 -47.66
N THR A 773 -16.67 -1.00 -48.56
CA THR A 773 -18.03 -0.42 -48.55
C THR A 773 -18.80 -0.86 -47.30
N ALA A 774 -18.68 -2.13 -46.93
CA ALA A 774 -19.30 -2.66 -45.71
C ALA A 774 -18.68 -2.05 -44.45
N LEU A 775 -17.35 -1.91 -44.41
CA LEU A 775 -16.64 -1.25 -43.31
C LEU A 775 -17.00 0.23 -43.19
N ALA A 776 -17.13 0.95 -44.31
CA ALA A 776 -17.58 2.33 -44.31
C ALA A 776 -19.00 2.47 -43.73
N SER A 777 -19.93 1.58 -44.10
CA SER A 777 -21.28 1.54 -43.52
C SER A 777 -21.27 1.24 -42.02
N LEU A 778 -20.39 0.35 -41.55
CA LEU A 778 -20.24 0.04 -40.13
C LEU A 778 -19.64 1.22 -39.35
N LEU A 779 -18.74 2.00 -39.94
CA LEU A 779 -18.23 3.24 -39.35
C LEU A 779 -19.32 4.31 -39.25
N ASP A 780 -20.21 4.41 -40.24
CA ASP A 780 -21.36 5.33 -40.19
C ASP A 780 -22.37 4.89 -39.11
N GLU A 781 -22.60 3.59 -38.98
CA GLU A 781 -23.43 3.04 -37.90
C GLU A 781 -22.81 3.27 -36.52
N TRP A 782 -21.49 3.09 -36.37
CA TRP A 782 -20.77 3.39 -35.13
C TRP A 782 -20.91 4.87 -34.75
N ASP A 783 -20.77 5.77 -35.73
CA ASP A 783 -20.87 7.22 -35.51
C ASP A 783 -22.28 7.62 -35.03
N SER A 784 -23.32 7.02 -35.63
CA SER A 784 -24.70 7.22 -35.20
C SER A 784 -24.91 6.81 -33.75
N LYS A 785 -24.42 5.64 -33.34
CA LYS A 785 -24.59 5.15 -31.96
C LYS A 785 -23.78 5.94 -30.95
N MET A 786 -22.63 6.48 -31.36
CA MET A 786 -21.85 7.41 -30.53
C MET A 786 -22.56 8.74 -30.31
N ASN A 787 -23.26 9.26 -31.33
CA ASN A 787 -24.10 10.45 -31.17
C ASN A 787 -25.20 10.21 -30.11
N ASP A 788 -25.80 9.02 -30.10
CA ASP A 788 -26.81 8.65 -29.09
C ASP A 788 -26.19 8.60 -27.68
N LEU A 789 -25.04 7.93 -27.52
CA LEU A 789 -24.33 7.86 -26.25
C LEU A 789 -23.95 9.25 -25.71
N GLU A 790 -23.42 10.12 -26.57
CA GLU A 790 -23.04 11.49 -26.21
C GLU A 790 -24.22 12.35 -25.76
N GLN A 791 -25.38 12.18 -26.39
CA GLN A 791 -26.61 12.89 -26.01
C GLN A 791 -27.17 12.43 -24.66
N GLU A 792 -26.98 11.16 -24.31
CA GLU A 792 -27.41 10.59 -23.03
C GLU A 792 -26.46 10.98 -21.86
N LEU A 793 -25.24 11.43 -22.14
CA LEU A 793 -24.26 11.76 -21.11
C LEU A 793 -24.60 13.06 -20.37
N PRO A 794 -24.47 13.07 -19.02
CA PRO A 794 -24.71 14.28 -18.26
C PRO A 794 -23.60 15.33 -18.50
N PRO A 795 -23.90 16.64 -18.38
CA PRO A 795 -22.94 17.71 -18.65
C PRO A 795 -21.63 17.63 -17.83
N TYR A 796 -21.67 16.99 -16.66
CA TYR A 796 -20.55 16.86 -15.72
C TYR A 796 -19.69 15.60 -15.92
N ALA A 797 -19.98 14.74 -16.90
CA ALA A 797 -19.19 13.53 -17.20
C ALA A 797 -17.87 13.85 -17.94
N THR A 798 -16.94 14.55 -17.27
CA THR A 798 -15.70 15.05 -17.90
C THR A 798 -14.76 13.93 -18.36
N VAL A 799 -14.72 12.79 -17.65
CA VAL A 799 -13.88 11.63 -18.00
C VAL A 799 -14.40 10.96 -19.26
N ASP A 800 -15.71 10.72 -19.35
CA ASP A 800 -16.33 10.14 -20.54
C ASP A 800 -16.17 11.05 -21.76
N LYS A 801 -16.33 12.37 -21.58
CA LYS A 801 -16.11 13.35 -22.66
C LYS A 801 -14.68 13.31 -23.20
N TYR A 802 -13.67 13.23 -22.33
CA TYR A 802 -12.29 13.08 -22.76
C TYR A 802 -12.06 11.79 -23.56
N ALA A 803 -12.61 10.66 -23.08
CA ALA A 803 -12.53 9.38 -23.80
C ALA A 803 -13.22 9.45 -25.17
N ILE A 804 -14.40 10.08 -25.23
CA ILE A 804 -15.15 10.33 -26.46
C ILE A 804 -14.32 11.11 -27.48
N CYS A 805 -13.63 12.18 -27.09
CA CYS A 805 -12.76 12.92 -28.00
C CYS A 805 -11.72 11.99 -28.67
N GLY A 806 -11.10 11.10 -27.88
CA GLY A 806 -10.15 10.10 -28.39
C GLY A 806 -10.79 9.06 -29.31
N LEU A 807 -11.98 8.56 -28.97
CA LEU A 807 -12.72 7.59 -29.80
C LEU A 807 -13.18 8.19 -31.12
N ARG A 808 -13.69 9.44 -31.10
CA ARG A 808 -14.04 10.19 -32.31
C ARG A 808 -12.82 10.45 -33.17
N PHE A 809 -11.67 10.77 -32.56
CA PHE A 809 -10.42 10.91 -33.31
C PHE A 809 -10.06 9.60 -34.02
N LYS A 810 -10.08 8.46 -33.31
CA LYS A 810 -9.84 7.14 -33.92
C LYS A 810 -10.81 6.87 -35.08
N HIS A 811 -12.09 7.22 -34.94
CA HIS A 811 -13.07 7.10 -36.02
C HIS A 811 -12.73 7.98 -37.23
N LYS A 812 -12.33 9.23 -37.01
CA LYS A 812 -11.85 10.12 -38.10
C LYS A 812 -10.66 9.49 -38.83
N MET A 813 -9.71 8.90 -38.10
CA MET A 813 -8.60 8.15 -38.70
C MET A 813 -9.10 6.93 -39.50
N ALA A 814 -9.97 6.11 -38.92
CA ALA A 814 -10.55 4.93 -39.58
C ALA A 814 -11.24 5.29 -40.90
N ARG A 815 -11.97 6.41 -40.92
CA ARG A 815 -12.64 6.95 -42.11
C ARG A 815 -11.67 7.34 -43.22
N ILE A 816 -10.49 7.85 -42.89
CA ILE A 816 -9.45 8.11 -43.89
C ILE A 816 -8.89 6.78 -44.41
N TYR A 817 -8.50 5.87 -43.52
CA TYR A 817 -7.87 4.60 -43.89
C TYR A 817 -8.77 3.69 -44.73
N VAL A 818 -10.08 3.62 -44.47
CA VAL A 818 -11.00 2.80 -45.27
C VAL A 818 -11.12 3.30 -46.73
N GLN A 819 -10.85 4.59 -46.96
CA GLN A 819 -10.87 5.20 -48.29
C GLN A 819 -9.50 5.12 -49.00
N GLN A 820 -8.44 4.71 -48.30
CA GLN A 820 -7.07 4.72 -48.79
C GLN A 820 -6.87 3.77 -49.97
N GLN A 821 -6.38 4.29 -51.10
CA GLN A 821 -6.05 3.50 -52.28
C GLN A 821 -4.71 2.78 -52.09
N SER A 822 -4.56 1.61 -52.72
CA SER A 822 -3.34 0.78 -52.65
C SER A 822 -2.10 1.49 -53.21
N SER A 823 -2.28 2.44 -54.12
CA SER A 823 -1.25 3.34 -54.61
C SER A 823 -1.82 4.76 -54.62
N HIS A 824 -1.19 5.67 -53.89
CA HIS A 824 -1.54 7.09 -53.85
C HIS A 824 -0.29 7.94 -53.61
N THR A 825 -0.31 9.19 -54.07
CA THR A 825 0.74 10.17 -53.77
C THR A 825 0.53 10.73 -52.36
N GLU A 826 1.56 11.30 -51.74
CA GLU A 826 1.41 12.03 -50.48
C GLU A 826 0.49 13.27 -50.62
N MET A 827 0.19 13.72 -51.83
CA MET A 827 -0.86 14.71 -52.09
C MET A 827 -2.29 14.22 -51.84
N TRP A 828 -2.52 12.91 -51.89
CA TRP A 828 -3.86 12.31 -51.76
C TRP A 828 -4.53 12.63 -50.42
N TRP A 829 -3.74 12.76 -49.35
CA TRP A 829 -4.24 13.07 -48.01
C TRP A 829 -4.97 14.43 -47.94
N ASP A 830 -4.70 15.36 -48.84
CA ASP A 830 -5.30 16.71 -48.84
C ASP A 830 -6.83 16.69 -49.02
N GLN A 831 -7.38 15.68 -49.68
CA GLN A 831 -8.84 15.57 -49.82
C GLN A 831 -9.56 15.35 -48.48
N HIS A 832 -8.81 15.00 -47.42
CA HIS A 832 -9.30 14.77 -46.07
C HIS A 832 -8.97 15.93 -45.11
N ILE A 833 -8.63 17.12 -45.63
CA ILE A 833 -8.26 18.27 -44.81
C ILE A 833 -9.30 18.65 -43.76
N ASP A 834 -10.59 18.50 -44.08
CA ASP A 834 -11.69 18.77 -43.15
C ASP A 834 -11.72 17.74 -42.02
N ILE A 835 -11.46 16.46 -42.33
CA ILE A 835 -11.36 15.38 -41.34
C ILE A 835 -10.16 15.61 -40.41
N PHE A 836 -9.02 16.05 -40.94
CA PHE A 836 -7.86 16.42 -40.13
C PHE A 836 -8.17 17.60 -39.19
N ARG A 837 -8.91 18.60 -39.67
CA ARG A 837 -9.32 19.74 -38.86
C ARG A 837 -10.24 19.32 -37.72
N ASP A 838 -11.25 18.49 -38.01
CA ASP A 838 -12.13 17.91 -36.99
C ASP A 838 -11.33 17.14 -35.93
N ALA A 839 -10.36 16.33 -36.36
CA ALA A 839 -9.50 15.56 -35.46
C ALA A 839 -8.65 16.46 -34.55
N VAL A 840 -8.09 17.56 -35.09
CA VAL A 840 -7.38 18.56 -34.26
C VAL A 840 -8.32 19.24 -33.27
N ASN A 841 -9.53 19.63 -33.69
CA ASN A 841 -10.51 20.24 -32.79
C ASN A 841 -10.89 19.31 -31.63
N LEU A 842 -11.04 18.01 -31.89
CA LEU A 842 -11.28 17.00 -30.85
C LEU A 842 -10.12 16.92 -29.85
N ALA A 843 -8.88 17.03 -30.32
CA ALA A 843 -7.71 17.08 -29.46
C ALA A 843 -7.65 18.38 -28.64
N GLU A 844 -7.98 19.53 -29.23
CA GLU A 844 -8.09 20.80 -28.49
C GLU A 844 -9.16 20.73 -27.39
N GLU A 845 -10.31 20.12 -27.67
CA GLU A 845 -11.37 19.90 -26.68
C GLU A 845 -10.88 18.99 -25.55
N ALA A 846 -10.22 17.88 -25.87
CA ALA A 846 -9.61 16.99 -24.88
C ALA A 846 -8.57 17.71 -24.01
N PHE A 847 -7.82 18.65 -24.58
CA PHE A 847 -6.84 19.47 -23.86
C PHE A 847 -7.51 20.45 -22.89
N LEU A 848 -8.60 21.09 -23.32
CA LEU A 848 -9.39 21.95 -22.44
C LEU A 848 -10.01 21.17 -21.27
N ILE A 849 -10.51 19.97 -21.54
CA ILE A 849 -11.07 19.09 -20.51
C ILE A 849 -9.99 18.65 -19.51
N SER A 850 -8.82 18.24 -19.99
CA SER A 850 -7.73 17.74 -19.13
C SER A 850 -7.04 18.84 -18.30
N THR A 851 -7.18 20.11 -18.71
CA THR A 851 -6.61 21.26 -18.00
C THR A 851 -7.60 21.96 -17.06
N ALA A 852 -8.86 21.52 -17.00
CA ALA A 852 -9.88 22.12 -16.16
C ALA A 852 -9.59 21.99 -14.64
N PRO A 853 -10.00 22.98 -13.81
CA PRO A 853 -9.79 22.93 -12.35
C PRO A 853 -10.42 21.70 -11.70
N GLY A 854 -9.67 21.00 -10.86
CA GLY A 854 -10.14 19.82 -10.12
C GLY A 854 -9.95 18.48 -10.83
N GLN A 855 -9.44 18.46 -12.07
CA GLN A 855 -9.04 17.22 -12.75
C GLN A 855 -7.68 16.74 -12.26
N ARG A 856 -7.55 15.43 -11.99
CA ARG A 856 -6.26 14.79 -11.72
C ARG A 856 -5.46 14.76 -13.02
N ARG A 857 -4.38 15.53 -13.10
CA ARG A 857 -3.44 15.44 -14.23
C ARG A 857 -2.62 14.16 -14.12
N ILE A 858 -2.56 13.40 -15.21
CA ILE A 858 -1.58 12.32 -15.37
C ILE A 858 -0.19 12.99 -15.32
N PRO A 859 0.77 12.45 -14.55
CA PRO A 859 2.12 13.01 -14.50
C PRO A 859 2.72 13.08 -15.91
N GLN A 860 3.30 14.21 -16.30
CA GLN A 860 3.89 14.35 -17.65
C GLN A 860 5.04 13.34 -17.88
N SER A 861 5.73 12.91 -16.83
CA SER A 861 6.80 11.90 -16.85
C SER A 861 6.27 10.47 -16.65
N SER A 862 5.18 10.10 -17.32
CA SER A 862 4.56 8.77 -17.19
C SER A 862 4.62 7.96 -18.49
N PHE A 863 4.62 6.63 -18.35
CA PHE A 863 4.45 5.68 -19.44
C PHE A 863 3.03 5.10 -19.42
N SER A 864 2.37 5.07 -20.57
CA SER A 864 1.09 4.39 -20.80
C SER A 864 1.33 3.20 -21.71
N PHE A 865 0.78 2.03 -21.38
CA PHE A 865 0.81 0.88 -22.28
C PHE A 865 -0.15 1.09 -23.47
N GLU A 866 -1.25 1.81 -23.22
CA GLU A 866 -2.19 2.22 -24.25
C GLU A 866 -1.58 3.24 -25.21
N MET A 867 -1.85 3.04 -26.50
CA MET A 867 -1.56 3.97 -27.58
C MET A 867 -2.76 4.91 -27.75
N SER A 868 -2.61 6.17 -27.34
CA SER A 868 -3.67 7.17 -27.34
C SER A 868 -3.29 8.35 -28.26
N TRP A 869 -3.02 9.51 -27.69
CA TRP A 869 -2.84 10.76 -28.41
C TRP A 869 -1.55 10.86 -29.20
N LEU A 870 -0.44 10.26 -28.73
CA LEU A 870 0.86 10.40 -29.39
C LEU A 870 0.84 9.90 -30.84
N PRO A 871 0.50 8.64 -31.11
CA PRO A 871 0.53 8.13 -32.48
C PRO A 871 -0.58 8.75 -33.35
N MET A 872 -1.73 9.10 -32.76
CA MET A 872 -2.85 9.77 -33.45
C MET A 872 -2.50 11.19 -33.92
N LEU A 873 -1.90 12.01 -33.06
CA LEU A 873 -1.47 13.36 -33.41
C LEU A 873 -0.25 13.35 -34.34
N PHE A 874 0.65 12.38 -34.14
CA PHE A 874 1.80 12.22 -35.03
C PHE A 874 1.37 11.80 -36.45
N PHE A 875 0.30 11.02 -36.61
CA PHE A 875 -0.31 10.74 -37.91
C PHE A 875 -0.70 12.03 -38.65
N ILE A 876 -1.29 13.02 -37.95
CA ILE A 876 -1.60 14.34 -38.55
C ILE A 876 -0.31 15.07 -38.92
N VAL A 877 0.68 15.09 -38.03
CA VAL A 877 1.99 15.72 -38.29
C VAL A 877 2.67 15.10 -39.52
N LEU A 878 2.53 13.79 -39.72
CA LEU A 878 3.12 13.07 -40.83
C LEU A 878 2.35 13.26 -42.14
N LYS A 879 1.02 13.07 -42.13
CA LYS A 879 0.20 12.97 -43.35
C LYS A 879 -0.46 14.26 -43.80
N CYS A 880 -0.76 15.18 -42.88
CA CYS A 880 -1.30 16.48 -43.26
C CYS A 880 -0.20 17.35 -43.88
N ARG A 881 -0.54 18.13 -44.92
CA ARG A 881 0.36 19.10 -45.57
C ARG A 881 0.06 20.56 -45.18
N ASP A 882 -1.02 20.81 -44.44
CA ASP A 882 -1.36 22.16 -43.96
C ASP A 882 -0.49 22.54 -42.76
N LEU A 883 0.26 23.63 -42.87
CA LEU A 883 1.22 24.04 -41.85
C LEU A 883 0.55 24.29 -40.49
N LYS A 884 -0.61 24.95 -40.49
CA LYS A 884 -1.29 25.36 -39.26
C LYS A 884 -1.79 24.15 -38.49
N LEU A 885 -2.44 23.20 -39.17
CA LEU A 885 -2.90 21.96 -38.54
C LEU A 885 -1.74 21.11 -38.04
N ARG A 886 -0.64 21.02 -38.79
CA ARG A 886 0.57 20.29 -38.35
C ARG A 886 1.21 20.89 -37.11
N GLN A 887 1.36 22.21 -37.06
CA GLN A 887 1.91 22.89 -35.88
C GLN A 887 1.01 22.74 -34.66
N THR A 888 -0.31 22.84 -34.86
CA THR A 888 -1.30 22.65 -33.79
C THR A 888 -1.22 21.21 -33.26
N ALA A 889 -1.21 20.21 -34.16
CA ALA A 889 -1.05 18.81 -33.79
C ALA A 889 0.29 18.53 -33.08
N LEU A 890 1.40 19.11 -33.55
CA LEU A 890 2.72 18.97 -32.93
C LEU A 890 2.75 19.58 -31.52
N SER A 891 2.10 20.73 -31.34
CA SER A 891 1.97 21.41 -30.05
C SER A 891 1.11 20.61 -29.08
N LEU A 892 -0.04 20.12 -29.54
CA LEU A 892 -0.93 19.28 -28.74
C LEU A 892 -0.30 17.93 -28.39
N LEU A 893 0.53 17.36 -29.27
CA LEU A 893 1.26 16.10 -29.01
C LEU A 893 2.13 16.22 -27.76
N ALA A 894 2.81 17.36 -27.58
CA ALA A 894 3.63 17.62 -26.40
C ALA A 894 2.81 17.97 -25.14
N GLN A 895 1.54 18.39 -25.29
CA GLN A 895 0.70 18.87 -24.19
C GLN A 895 -0.28 17.81 -23.67
N LEU A 896 -0.84 16.98 -24.56
CA LEU A 896 -1.80 15.93 -24.25
C LEU A 896 -1.14 14.57 -23.99
N GLY A 897 -0.06 14.27 -24.71
CA GLY A 897 0.60 12.99 -24.62
C GLY A 897 1.31 12.78 -23.28
N THR A 898 1.28 11.54 -22.80
CA THR A 898 2.22 11.11 -21.74
C THR A 898 3.64 11.07 -22.29
N ALA A 899 4.68 11.04 -21.44
CA ALA A 899 6.06 10.99 -21.93
C ALA A 899 6.31 9.81 -22.90
N LYS A 900 5.62 8.68 -22.71
CA LYS A 900 5.69 7.53 -23.62
C LYS A 900 4.37 6.74 -23.65
N GLU A 901 3.89 6.40 -24.85
CA GLU A 901 2.71 5.57 -25.11
C GLU A 901 3.13 4.34 -25.92
N GLY A 902 3.20 3.16 -25.30
CA GLY A 902 3.76 1.96 -25.93
C GLY A 902 5.18 2.22 -26.44
N LEU A 903 5.39 2.12 -27.75
CA LEU A 903 6.69 2.37 -28.40
C LEU A 903 6.90 3.83 -28.83
N PHE A 904 5.93 4.71 -28.58
CA PHE A 904 5.96 6.11 -29.01
C PHE A 904 6.40 7.01 -27.85
N ASP A 905 7.53 7.69 -27.98
CA ASP A 905 7.97 8.68 -26.98
C ASP A 905 7.82 10.12 -27.49
N VAL A 906 7.34 11.02 -26.63
CA VAL A 906 7.10 12.45 -26.95
C VAL A 906 8.35 13.11 -27.50
N GLY A 907 9.51 12.83 -26.91
CA GLY A 907 10.76 13.48 -27.27
C GLY A 907 11.15 13.20 -28.72
N THR A 908 11.12 11.94 -29.13
CA THR A 908 11.41 11.50 -30.50
C THR A 908 10.36 12.04 -31.45
N LEU A 909 9.07 11.83 -31.17
CA LEU A 909 8.00 12.25 -32.07
C LEU A 909 7.98 13.77 -32.28
N TYR A 910 8.19 14.55 -31.22
CA TYR A 910 8.25 16.00 -31.31
C TYR A 910 9.47 16.46 -32.13
N ARG A 911 10.67 15.92 -31.88
CA ARG A 911 11.89 16.30 -32.62
C ARG A 911 11.81 15.92 -34.10
N VAL A 912 11.36 14.69 -34.37
CA VAL A 912 11.17 14.19 -35.74
C VAL A 912 10.08 14.99 -36.45
N GLY A 913 8.92 15.19 -35.81
CA GLY A 913 7.81 15.95 -36.36
C GLY A 913 8.16 17.41 -36.63
N ARG A 914 8.86 18.06 -35.70
CA ARG A 914 9.40 19.42 -35.90
C ARG A 914 10.34 19.47 -37.10
N ARG A 915 11.31 18.55 -37.18
CA ARG A 915 12.29 18.53 -38.27
C ARG A 915 11.64 18.25 -39.62
N LEU A 916 10.66 17.35 -39.64
CA LEU A 916 9.83 17.06 -40.80
C LEU A 916 9.13 18.33 -41.31
N ILE A 917 8.44 19.05 -40.44
CA ILE A 917 7.75 20.31 -40.80
C ILE A 917 8.75 21.33 -41.35
N GLU A 918 9.89 21.53 -40.67
CA GLU A 918 10.94 22.46 -41.11
C GLU A 918 11.47 22.13 -42.51
N LEU A 919 11.70 20.84 -42.80
CA LEU A 919 12.21 20.38 -44.10
C LEU A 919 11.18 20.51 -45.22
N GLU A 920 9.95 20.02 -45.00
CA GLU A 920 8.93 19.99 -46.04
C GLU A 920 8.42 21.40 -46.39
N HIS A 921 8.25 22.25 -45.38
CA HIS A 921 7.78 23.63 -45.56
C HIS A 921 8.94 24.62 -45.82
N ASN A 922 10.20 24.19 -45.64
CA ASN A 922 11.38 25.04 -45.76
C ASN A 922 11.32 26.26 -44.83
N ILE A 923 11.07 26.01 -43.54
CA ILE A 923 10.96 27.01 -42.46
C ILE A 923 11.85 26.64 -41.26
N SER A 924 12.02 27.56 -40.32
CA SER A 924 12.67 27.30 -39.02
C SER A 924 11.68 27.59 -37.89
N LEU A 925 11.40 26.62 -37.02
CA LEU A 925 10.42 26.74 -35.93
C LEU A 925 11.00 27.38 -34.65
N GLY A 926 12.00 28.27 -34.78
CA GLY A 926 12.76 28.85 -33.67
C GLY A 926 12.51 30.32 -33.35
N ASP A 927 12.01 31.12 -34.29
CA ASP A 927 11.82 32.56 -34.13
C ASP A 927 10.33 32.92 -34.27
N THR A 928 9.83 33.77 -33.37
CA THR A 928 8.47 34.33 -33.34
C THR A 928 8.23 35.29 -34.52
N ALA A 929 8.33 34.81 -35.75
CA ALA A 929 7.94 35.55 -36.94
C ALA A 929 6.54 35.10 -37.37
N GLU A 930 5.65 36.07 -37.55
CA GLU A 930 4.27 35.89 -37.97
C GLU A 930 4.16 34.96 -39.20
N LEU A 931 3.27 33.97 -39.06
CA LEU A 931 2.94 32.94 -40.04
C LEU A 931 2.30 33.56 -41.30
N VAL A 932 3.14 34.01 -42.22
CA VAL A 932 2.72 34.22 -43.60
C VAL A 932 2.38 32.84 -44.17
N SER A 933 1.15 32.69 -44.70
CA SER A 933 0.61 31.53 -45.41
C SER A 933 1.68 30.71 -46.12
N ALA A 934 2.22 29.68 -45.45
CA ALA A 934 3.23 28.83 -46.06
C ALA A 934 2.57 28.00 -47.17
N VAL A 935 3.18 28.00 -48.35
CA VAL A 935 2.76 27.19 -49.49
C VAL A 935 2.74 25.71 -49.07
N VAL A 936 1.66 25.00 -49.42
CA VAL A 936 1.52 23.56 -49.16
C VAL A 936 2.70 22.82 -49.83
N PRO A 937 3.46 21.98 -49.10
CA PRO A 937 4.64 21.29 -49.65
C PRO A 937 4.27 20.44 -50.88
N PRO A 938 5.01 20.56 -52.00
CA PRO A 938 4.81 19.70 -53.17
C PRO A 938 5.30 18.27 -52.89
N GLU A 939 4.85 17.32 -53.70
CA GLU A 939 5.13 15.88 -53.54
C GLU A 939 6.63 15.58 -53.40
N GLU A 940 7.49 16.25 -54.17
CA GLU A 940 8.94 15.99 -54.18
C GLU A 940 9.64 16.41 -52.89
N ARG A 941 8.99 17.24 -52.07
CA ARG A 941 9.49 17.65 -50.75
C ARG A 941 8.95 16.78 -49.63
N ARG A 942 7.99 15.88 -49.89
CA ARG A 942 7.40 15.02 -48.87
C ARG A 942 8.39 13.95 -48.45
N CYS A 943 8.47 13.70 -47.14
CA CYS A 943 9.28 12.61 -46.60
C CYS A 943 8.44 11.33 -46.55
N PHE A 944 8.80 10.34 -47.37
CA PHE A 944 8.04 9.08 -47.52
C PHE A 944 8.32 8.02 -46.44
N GLY A 945 9.33 8.24 -45.60
CA GLY A 945 9.67 7.36 -44.49
C GLY A 945 10.89 7.88 -43.75
N ILE A 946 10.94 7.62 -42.46
CA ILE A 946 12.05 8.03 -41.59
C ILE A 946 12.55 6.79 -40.86
N PRO A 947 13.73 6.24 -41.21
CA PRO A 947 14.34 5.21 -40.39
C PRO A 947 14.82 5.86 -39.08
N ILE A 948 14.07 5.65 -38.01
CA ILE A 948 14.46 6.10 -36.67
C ILE A 948 15.33 4.99 -36.07
N LYS A 949 16.64 5.23 -35.95
CA LYS A 949 17.49 4.40 -35.11
C LYS A 949 17.14 4.71 -33.65
N HIS A 950 16.42 3.80 -32.99
CA HIS A 950 16.09 3.93 -31.56
C HIS A 950 17.36 3.90 -30.66
N GLU A 951 18.49 3.44 -31.21
CA GLU A 951 19.84 3.50 -30.64
C GLU A 951 20.60 4.77 -31.06
N LEU A 952 20.26 5.93 -30.49
CA LEU A 952 21.18 7.08 -30.55
C LEU A 952 22.31 6.89 -29.52
N GLU A 953 23.51 6.52 -29.98
CA GLU A 953 24.78 6.73 -29.27
C GLU A 953 24.90 8.22 -28.94
N VAL A 954 25.06 8.55 -27.65
CA VAL A 954 25.48 9.89 -27.25
C VAL A 954 26.99 9.93 -27.44
N ILE A 955 27.44 10.55 -28.53
CA ILE A 955 28.83 11.03 -28.60
C ILE A 955 28.95 12.12 -27.53
N SER A 956 29.86 11.89 -26.59
CA SER A 956 30.21 12.75 -25.46
C SER A 956 30.45 14.20 -25.84
#